data_AF-V4A9D7-F1
#
_entry.id   AF-V4A9D7-F1
#
_cell.length_a   1.000
_cell.length_b   1.000
_cell.length_c   1.000
_cell.angle_alpha   90.00
_cell.angle_beta   90.00
_cell.angle_gamma   90.00
#
_symmetry.space_group_name_H-M   'P 1'
#
loop_
_entity.id
_entity.type
_entity.pdbx_description
1 polymer ?
#
loop_
_entity_poly.entity_id
_entity_poly.type
_entity_poly.pdbx_seq_one_letter_code
_entity_poly.pdbx_strand_id
1 'polypeptide(L)'
;MSGRLNTRILQENLQTELSCVVVALSTLFILGLQIGYSLLEAGISRSRNVYTIITRNTLLLFEVCILYWVTGHALAFSSGNMVLGYQDFWFGMRLNRGDYSQWLFGFCMCLTSTNIIATSLVERVRFEIFFLITFMSVGFVQPVVLHWMWHEEGWLKDSTTYVYQDFSGVSCVNIYSGVVGIIGCILLKPRINRFQSDPYSRAPKPFHGHSKPLIFMGGYLILSGLLALRILAGYQSGSVQRFDEVAVGLINTLIATSACVLTSIAILTMLNYCGTYCCKVGDRHDWFLLLTAINSALSGVVSSGAGCDVYYPWAAGVTGFISGCVYIIWCFLLRSCQIDDPLEVGSVHLGSGIWSLISAPLFSTSGFIYSPGTNQLMVLAWNLAGIGAIMLWTGLPFIVLFISLRLCGIFRVSQHLEVQGLDEYHQEVAYNIKLYNHSDQIQTNTKTNDLSSLNSWQQYESTRSTIKHRPSLKSNMASTLPRKSSIRRHSHPYAIKPTAPSGSMRDNSNWSWLDRPSLRRSREISASFGKADIRRYSSARRSFDHGMRLAAPPGSTRDNSKWNWLDQPSLRHSRERSASFGKAGILRSSSGRRSFDQGIASSARRESIHDSSRKILSNPATWWTDPTTGRKFYSQRPVEWGSMPNINQS
;
A
#
# COMPACT_ATOMS: atom_id res chain seq x y z
N MET A 1 12.81 -2.37 54.34
CA MET A 1 13.42 -2.37 52.98
C MET A 1 12.68 -3.28 52.02
N SER A 2 12.66 -4.61 52.20
CA SER A 2 12.03 -5.62 51.32
C SER A 2 10.82 -5.13 50.49
N GLY A 3 9.75 -4.63 51.11
CA GLY A 3 8.56 -4.14 50.37
C GLY A 3 8.84 -3.06 49.31
N ARG A 4 9.78 -2.12 49.55
CA ARG A 4 10.21 -1.12 48.54
C ARG A 4 11.08 -1.72 47.43
N LEU A 5 11.76 -2.84 47.69
CA LEU A 5 12.50 -3.58 46.69
C LEU A 5 11.51 -4.31 45.76
N ASN A 6 10.54 -5.02 46.35
CA ASN A 6 9.50 -5.74 45.62
C ASN A 6 8.66 -4.80 44.74
N THR A 7 8.32 -3.58 45.19
CA THR A 7 7.61 -2.61 44.34
C THR A 7 8.45 -2.12 43.17
N ARG A 8 9.77 -1.92 43.35
CA ARG A 8 10.66 -1.53 42.24
C ARG A 8 10.78 -2.64 41.20
N ILE A 9 11.04 -3.86 41.64
CA ILE A 9 11.11 -5.04 40.76
C ILE A 9 9.79 -5.25 40.00
N LEU A 10 8.64 -5.01 40.64
CA LEU A 10 7.33 -5.05 39.98
C LEU A 10 7.15 -3.92 38.94
N GLN A 11 7.63 -2.70 39.22
CA GLN A 11 7.58 -1.58 38.28
C GLN A 11 8.51 -1.79 37.09
N GLU A 12 9.75 -2.23 37.33
CA GLU A 12 10.76 -2.56 36.32
C GLU A 12 10.24 -3.66 35.38
N ASN A 13 9.75 -4.78 35.93
CA ASN A 13 9.15 -5.86 35.14
C ASN A 13 7.93 -5.39 34.32
N LEU A 14 7.02 -4.60 34.91
CA LEU A 14 5.84 -4.09 34.21
C LEU A 14 6.22 -3.15 33.06
N GLN A 15 7.27 -2.33 33.24
CA GLN A 15 7.80 -1.44 32.22
C GLN A 15 8.48 -2.23 31.08
N THR A 16 9.18 -3.34 31.38
CA THR A 16 9.72 -4.26 30.37
C THR A 16 8.61 -4.94 29.57
N GLU A 17 7.58 -5.51 30.21
CA GLU A 17 6.46 -6.17 29.51
C GLU A 17 5.69 -5.18 28.62
N LEU A 18 5.40 -3.96 29.12
CA LEU A 18 4.77 -2.92 28.31
C LEU A 18 5.64 -2.51 27.11
N SER A 19 6.97 -2.44 27.29
CA SER A 19 7.91 -2.16 26.21
C SER A 19 7.87 -3.24 25.12
N CYS A 20 7.84 -4.52 25.50
CA CYS A 20 7.70 -5.64 24.56
C CYS A 20 6.41 -5.52 23.71
N VAL A 21 5.29 -5.14 24.34
CA VAL A 21 4.02 -4.91 23.64
C VAL A 21 4.13 -3.72 22.66
N VAL A 22 4.75 -2.61 23.08
CA VAL A 22 4.95 -1.43 22.22
C VAL A 22 5.83 -1.76 21.01
N VAL A 23 6.94 -2.47 21.20
CA VAL A 23 7.83 -2.94 20.11
C VAL A 23 7.06 -3.85 19.15
N ALA A 24 6.39 -4.90 19.65
CA ALA A 24 5.68 -5.86 18.83
C ALA A 24 4.53 -5.24 18.02
N LEU A 25 3.72 -4.37 18.64
CA LEU A 25 2.65 -3.65 17.92
C LEU A 25 3.23 -2.71 16.86
N SER A 26 4.31 -1.99 17.16
CA SER A 26 4.95 -1.09 16.20
C SER A 26 5.49 -1.85 14.99
N THR A 27 6.18 -2.98 15.21
CA THR A 27 6.62 -3.89 14.14
C THR A 27 5.45 -4.39 13.29
N LEU A 28 4.32 -4.76 13.90
CA LEU A 28 3.13 -5.21 13.15
C LEU A 28 2.54 -4.10 12.26
N PHE A 29 2.52 -2.84 12.70
CA PHE A 29 2.12 -1.71 11.86
C PHE A 29 3.12 -1.42 10.73
N ILE A 30 4.43 -1.60 10.96
CA ILE A 30 5.45 -1.45 9.92
C ILE A 30 5.36 -2.59 8.89
N LEU A 31 5.01 -3.81 9.30
CA LEU A 31 4.65 -4.89 8.37
C LEU A 31 3.34 -4.58 7.62
N GLY A 32 2.39 -3.86 8.23
CA GLY A 32 1.22 -3.30 7.54
C GLY A 32 1.59 -2.28 6.45
N LEU A 33 2.68 -1.53 6.62
CA LEU A 33 3.23 -0.61 5.63
C LEU A 33 3.81 -1.34 4.39
N GLN A 34 4.22 -2.61 4.50
CA GLN A 34 4.55 -3.47 3.34
C GLN A 34 3.36 -3.60 2.38
N ILE A 35 2.18 -3.84 2.96
CA ILE A 35 0.90 -3.90 2.23
C ILE A 35 0.55 -2.50 1.71
N GLY A 36 0.82 -1.46 2.51
CA GLY A 36 0.67 -0.06 2.12
C GLY A 36 1.40 0.31 0.82
N TYR A 37 2.72 0.06 0.75
CA TYR A 37 3.52 0.27 -0.46
C TYR A 37 3.01 -0.57 -1.64
N SER A 38 2.66 -1.83 -1.40
CA SER A 38 2.12 -2.72 -2.45
C SER A 38 0.83 -2.21 -3.07
N LEU A 39 -0.10 -1.69 -2.26
CA LEU A 39 -1.36 -1.11 -2.73
C LEU A 39 -1.13 0.25 -3.42
N LEU A 40 -0.28 1.11 -2.86
CA LEU A 40 0.01 2.43 -3.45
C LEU A 40 0.67 2.29 -4.82
N GLU A 41 1.72 1.48 -4.94
CA GLU A 41 2.47 1.25 -6.17
C GLU A 41 1.62 0.55 -7.24
N ALA A 42 0.83 -0.46 -6.86
CA ALA A 42 -0.13 -1.07 -7.76
C ALA A 42 -1.14 -0.03 -8.28
N GLY A 43 -1.73 0.76 -7.39
CA GLY A 43 -2.72 1.79 -7.74
C GLY A 43 -2.21 2.89 -8.67
N ILE A 44 -0.93 3.25 -8.57
CA ILE A 44 -0.23 4.23 -9.44
C ILE A 44 0.26 3.60 -10.76
N SER A 45 0.50 2.29 -10.77
CA SER A 45 0.97 1.56 -11.96
C SER A 45 -0.15 1.18 -12.92
N ARG A 46 0.23 0.82 -14.15
CA ARG A 46 -0.68 0.24 -15.14
C ARG A 46 -1.13 -1.15 -14.68
N SER A 47 -2.42 -1.48 -14.85
CA SER A 47 -3.08 -2.72 -14.39
C SER A 47 -2.46 -4.05 -14.87
N ARG A 48 -1.53 -3.98 -15.82
CA ARG A 48 -0.77 -5.05 -16.49
C ARG A 48 0.64 -5.28 -15.92
N ASN A 49 0.96 -4.63 -14.82
CA ASN A 49 2.21 -4.79 -14.05
C ASN A 49 1.90 -5.14 -12.57
N VAL A 50 0.63 -5.33 -12.22
CA VAL A 50 0.16 -5.38 -10.83
C VAL A 50 0.46 -6.72 -10.17
N TYR A 51 0.39 -7.83 -10.92
CA TYR A 51 0.83 -9.12 -10.39
C TYR A 51 2.34 -9.08 -10.09
N THR A 52 3.12 -8.57 -11.04
CA THR A 52 4.57 -8.42 -10.90
C THR A 52 4.94 -7.57 -9.67
N ILE A 53 4.24 -6.47 -9.43
CA ILE A 53 4.43 -5.59 -8.26
C ILE A 53 4.10 -6.31 -6.94
N ILE A 54 2.94 -6.96 -6.86
CA ILE A 54 2.50 -7.66 -5.63
C ILE A 54 3.43 -8.82 -5.32
N THR A 55 3.80 -9.63 -6.31
CA THR A 55 4.72 -10.76 -6.16
C THR A 55 6.11 -10.29 -5.73
N ARG A 56 6.66 -9.25 -6.37
CA ARG A 56 7.95 -8.65 -5.98
C ARG A 56 7.93 -8.16 -4.53
N ASN A 57 6.92 -7.37 -4.15
CA ASN A 57 6.80 -6.82 -2.79
C ASN A 57 6.47 -7.89 -1.73
N THR A 58 5.93 -9.05 -2.15
CA THR A 58 5.81 -10.22 -1.26
C THR A 58 7.17 -10.84 -0.99
N LEU A 59 7.98 -11.06 -2.03
CA LEU A 59 9.31 -11.67 -1.89
C LEU A 59 10.32 -10.76 -1.16
N LEU A 60 10.24 -9.44 -1.39
CA LEU A 60 11.08 -8.41 -0.75
C LEU A 60 11.11 -8.56 0.77
N LEU A 61 9.96 -8.80 1.42
CA LEU A 61 9.89 -8.98 2.88
C LEU A 61 10.75 -10.15 3.38
N PHE A 62 10.68 -11.30 2.71
CA PHE A 62 11.44 -12.50 3.09
C PHE A 62 12.93 -12.36 2.77
N GLU A 63 13.25 -11.72 1.65
CA GLU A 63 14.63 -11.42 1.27
C GLU A 63 15.32 -10.47 2.26
N VAL A 64 14.69 -9.34 2.59
CA VAL A 64 15.19 -8.39 3.61
C VAL A 64 15.42 -9.10 4.95
N CYS A 65 14.51 -9.98 5.36
CA CYS A 65 14.62 -10.75 6.59
C CYS A 65 15.87 -11.65 6.60
N ILE A 66 16.09 -12.42 5.53
CA ILE A 66 17.25 -13.30 5.39
C ILE A 66 18.56 -12.51 5.37
N LEU A 67 18.64 -11.44 4.58
CA LEU A 67 19.86 -10.64 4.44
C LEU A 67 20.24 -9.92 5.75
N TYR A 68 19.24 -9.35 6.43
CA TYR A 68 19.45 -8.67 7.70
C TYR A 68 19.80 -9.64 8.84
N TRP A 69 19.25 -10.86 8.83
CA TRP A 69 19.67 -11.94 9.73
C TRP A 69 21.12 -12.40 9.48
N VAL A 70 21.51 -12.59 8.21
CA VAL A 70 22.84 -13.13 7.87
C VAL A 70 23.97 -12.11 8.08
N THR A 71 23.77 -10.85 7.65
CA THR A 71 24.81 -9.81 7.64
C THR A 71 24.35 -8.46 8.19
N GLY A 72 23.12 -8.03 7.89
CA GLY A 72 22.72 -6.64 8.12
C GLY A 72 22.73 -6.21 9.59
N HIS A 73 22.34 -7.07 10.52
CA HIS A 73 22.43 -6.75 11.94
C HIS A 73 23.88 -6.69 12.46
N ALA A 74 24.76 -7.58 11.99
CA ALA A 74 26.17 -7.60 12.35
C ALA A 74 26.87 -6.29 11.95
N LEU A 75 26.68 -5.88 10.69
CA LEU A 75 27.25 -4.65 10.15
C LEU A 75 26.69 -3.39 10.82
N ALA A 76 25.41 -3.39 11.20
CA ALA A 76 24.74 -2.25 11.83
C ALA A 76 25.07 -2.10 13.33
N PHE A 77 25.04 -3.18 14.11
CA PHE A 77 24.95 -3.09 15.57
C PHE A 77 25.87 -4.04 16.36
N SER A 78 26.78 -4.80 15.72
CA SER A 78 27.88 -5.42 16.47
C SER A 78 29.03 -4.42 16.68
N SER A 79 29.85 -4.65 17.71
CA SER A 79 31.11 -3.93 17.89
C SER A 79 32.04 -4.08 16.68
N GLY A 80 32.88 -3.08 16.43
CA GLY A 80 33.74 -3.05 15.26
C GLY A 80 34.70 -1.88 15.26
N ASN A 81 34.34 -0.83 14.51
CA ASN A 81 35.04 0.44 14.45
C ASN A 81 34.05 1.55 14.06
N MET A 82 34.49 2.80 14.05
CA MET A 82 33.64 3.97 13.79
C MET A 82 32.82 3.96 12.48
N VAL A 83 33.15 3.10 11.53
CA VAL A 83 32.50 2.95 10.23
C VAL A 83 31.53 1.77 10.19
N LEU A 84 31.85 0.61 10.79
CA LEU A 84 31.01 -0.59 10.70
C LEU A 84 31.29 -1.63 11.78
N GLY A 85 30.24 -2.37 12.16
CA GLY A 85 30.31 -3.54 13.04
C GLY A 85 30.82 -4.77 12.29
N TYR A 86 31.61 -5.62 12.94
CA TYR A 86 32.11 -6.85 12.32
C TYR A 86 32.50 -7.97 13.30
N GLN A 87 32.49 -7.74 14.61
CA GLN A 87 33.01 -8.71 15.58
C GLN A 87 32.02 -9.87 15.86
N ASP A 88 30.72 -9.59 15.84
CA ASP A 88 29.67 -10.49 16.33
C ASP A 88 28.36 -10.42 15.51
N PHE A 89 27.33 -11.14 15.94
CA PHE A 89 25.97 -11.14 15.37
C PHE A 89 25.79 -11.62 13.92
N TRP A 90 26.86 -12.03 13.22
CA TRP A 90 26.76 -12.75 11.94
C TRP A 90 25.84 -13.97 12.08
N PHE A 91 24.86 -14.13 11.19
CA PHE A 91 23.80 -15.16 11.29
C PHE A 91 23.05 -15.17 12.64
N GLY A 92 23.03 -14.05 13.38
CA GLY A 92 22.48 -13.96 14.74
C GLY A 92 23.31 -14.68 15.82
N MET A 93 24.54 -15.10 15.53
CA MET A 93 25.41 -15.73 16.54
C MET A 93 25.72 -14.77 17.69
N ARG A 94 25.69 -15.27 18.93
CA ARG A 94 25.92 -14.51 20.19
C ARG A 94 24.93 -13.38 20.49
N LEU A 95 23.83 -13.27 19.75
CA LEU A 95 22.78 -12.27 19.99
C LEU A 95 22.03 -12.53 21.31
N ASN A 96 22.01 -11.55 22.21
CA ASN A 96 21.43 -11.67 23.55
C ASN A 96 19.95 -11.29 23.57
N ARG A 97 19.28 -11.56 24.71
CA ARG A 97 17.84 -11.27 24.87
C ARG A 97 17.48 -9.78 24.85
N GLY A 98 18.39 -8.87 25.16
CA GLY A 98 18.14 -7.42 25.02
C GLY A 98 18.13 -6.95 23.56
N ASP A 99 18.99 -7.57 22.76
CA ASP A 99 19.43 -7.10 21.45
C ASP A 99 18.35 -7.32 20.36
N TYR A 100 17.40 -8.25 20.58
CA TYR A 100 16.31 -8.54 19.63
C TYR A 100 15.42 -7.33 19.32
N SER A 101 15.31 -6.36 20.23
CA SER A 101 14.55 -5.13 19.97
C SER A 101 15.25 -4.22 18.95
N GLN A 102 16.56 -4.05 19.09
CA GLN A 102 17.44 -3.35 18.14
C GLN A 102 17.54 -4.10 16.81
N TRP A 103 17.52 -5.44 16.84
CA TRP A 103 17.40 -6.28 15.64
C TRP A 103 16.10 -5.94 14.88
N LEU A 104 14.94 -6.01 15.54
CA LEU A 104 13.64 -5.70 14.94
C LEU A 104 13.56 -4.27 14.43
N PHE A 105 14.16 -3.31 15.14
CA PHE A 105 14.25 -1.92 14.70
C PHE A 105 15.01 -1.80 13.37
N GLY A 106 16.27 -2.26 13.30
CA GLY A 106 17.07 -2.11 12.09
C GLY A 106 16.50 -2.90 10.90
N PHE A 107 15.91 -4.06 11.15
CA PHE A 107 15.13 -4.80 10.15
C PHE A 107 13.98 -3.95 9.59
N CYS A 108 13.20 -3.28 10.45
CA CYS A 108 12.11 -2.39 10.03
C CYS A 108 12.60 -1.20 9.19
N MET A 109 13.76 -0.64 9.50
CA MET A 109 14.38 0.45 8.72
C MET A 109 14.86 -0.04 7.34
N CYS A 110 15.51 -1.20 7.28
CA CYS A 110 15.93 -1.83 6.03
C CYS A 110 14.75 -2.21 5.14
N LEU A 111 13.68 -2.76 5.73
CA LEU A 111 12.44 -3.08 5.03
C LEU A 111 11.80 -1.81 4.45
N THR A 112 11.58 -0.78 5.27
CA THR A 112 10.94 0.47 4.85
C THR A 112 11.72 1.13 3.70
N SER A 113 13.05 1.23 3.82
CA SER A 113 13.91 1.82 2.80
C SER A 113 13.91 1.05 1.48
N THR A 114 14.00 -0.28 1.53
CA THR A 114 14.03 -1.13 0.33
C THR A 114 12.73 -1.01 -0.47
N ASN A 115 11.57 -0.91 0.19
CA ASN A 115 10.29 -0.66 -0.49
C ASN A 115 10.30 0.67 -1.25
N ILE A 116 10.74 1.75 -0.61
CA ILE A 116 10.82 3.08 -1.23
C ILE A 116 11.68 3.00 -2.51
N ILE A 117 12.86 2.38 -2.44
CA ILE A 117 13.74 2.16 -3.61
C ILE A 117 12.98 1.43 -4.71
N ALA A 118 12.33 0.30 -4.38
CA ALA A 118 11.64 -0.54 -5.36
C ALA A 118 10.53 0.21 -6.11
N THR A 119 9.80 1.11 -5.44
CA THR A 119 8.74 1.91 -6.08
C THR A 119 9.24 2.93 -7.13
N SER A 120 10.47 3.44 -7.00
CA SER A 120 11.05 4.36 -8.00
C SER A 120 11.35 3.66 -9.35
N LEU A 121 11.61 2.36 -9.32
CA LEU A 121 12.12 1.58 -10.46
C LEU A 121 11.03 0.76 -11.19
N VAL A 122 9.77 0.95 -10.82
CA VAL A 122 8.63 0.15 -11.27
C VAL A 122 8.39 0.24 -12.80
N GLU A 123 7.74 -0.81 -13.31
CA GLU A 123 7.32 -1.04 -14.70
C GLU A 123 8.41 -1.22 -15.76
N ARG A 124 9.70 -1.01 -15.44
CA ARG A 124 10.79 -1.05 -16.45
C ARG A 124 12.10 -1.73 -16.03
N VAL A 125 12.36 -1.97 -14.74
CA VAL A 125 13.48 -2.83 -14.29
C VAL A 125 13.13 -4.32 -14.42
N ARG A 126 14.13 -5.15 -14.75
CA ARG A 126 14.01 -6.62 -14.78
C ARG A 126 13.73 -7.18 -13.38
N PHE A 127 12.83 -8.14 -13.26
CA PHE A 127 12.39 -8.71 -11.98
C PHE A 127 13.56 -9.21 -11.12
N GLU A 128 14.56 -9.82 -11.75
CA GLU A 128 15.73 -10.41 -11.09
C GLU A 128 16.67 -9.37 -10.47
N ILE A 129 16.63 -8.13 -10.97
CA ILE A 129 17.52 -7.04 -10.51
C ILE A 129 17.09 -6.50 -9.13
N PHE A 130 15.82 -6.63 -8.76
CA PHE A 130 15.36 -6.19 -7.44
C PHE A 130 16.03 -6.97 -6.32
N PHE A 131 16.24 -8.28 -6.47
CA PHE A 131 17.00 -9.08 -5.49
C PHE A 131 18.43 -8.57 -5.30
N LEU A 132 19.11 -8.23 -6.41
CA LEU A 132 20.47 -7.68 -6.34
C LEU A 132 20.52 -6.29 -5.68
N ILE A 133 19.47 -5.48 -5.85
CA ILE A 133 19.29 -4.20 -5.13
C ILE A 133 19.08 -4.45 -3.63
N THR A 134 18.21 -5.39 -3.24
CA THR A 134 18.00 -5.74 -1.83
C THR A 134 19.27 -6.29 -1.19
N PHE A 135 19.94 -7.24 -1.85
CA PHE A 135 21.22 -7.82 -1.43
C PHE A 135 22.26 -6.73 -1.13
N MET A 136 22.46 -5.81 -2.08
CA MET A 136 23.42 -4.73 -1.93
C MET A 136 23.01 -3.72 -0.85
N SER A 137 21.70 -3.43 -0.74
CA SER A 137 21.17 -2.48 0.24
C SER A 137 21.25 -3.03 1.67
N VAL A 138 20.57 -4.15 1.93
CA VAL A 138 20.36 -4.70 3.28
C VAL A 138 21.50 -5.60 3.72
N GLY A 139 22.22 -6.22 2.78
CA GLY A 139 23.38 -7.04 3.08
C GLY A 139 24.68 -6.26 3.26
N PHE A 140 24.74 -4.96 2.90
CA PHE A 140 25.96 -4.16 3.04
C PHE A 140 25.75 -2.66 3.23
N VAL A 141 25.23 -1.93 2.23
CA VAL A 141 25.38 -0.47 2.17
C VAL A 141 24.57 0.27 3.23
N GLN A 142 23.32 -0.16 3.49
CA GLN A 142 22.43 0.47 4.49
C GLN A 142 22.79 0.14 5.95
N PRO A 143 23.16 -1.11 6.32
CA PRO A 143 23.70 -1.41 7.65
C PRO A 143 24.86 -0.51 8.09
N VAL A 144 25.78 -0.20 7.18
CA VAL A 144 26.90 0.71 7.47
C VAL A 144 26.39 2.12 7.80
N VAL A 145 25.36 2.61 7.11
CA VAL A 145 24.72 3.90 7.46
C VAL A 145 24.04 3.83 8.84
N LEU A 146 23.34 2.74 9.16
CA LEU A 146 22.74 2.54 10.50
C LEU A 146 23.81 2.56 11.59
N HIS A 147 24.96 1.93 11.35
CA HIS A 147 26.08 1.93 12.28
C HIS A 147 26.55 3.35 12.60
N TRP A 148 26.85 4.16 11.58
CA TRP A 148 27.41 5.52 11.74
C TRP A 148 26.58 6.40 12.68
N MET A 149 25.26 6.30 12.57
CA MET A 149 24.33 7.22 13.23
C MET A 149 23.72 6.68 14.53
N TRP A 150 23.60 5.36 14.70
CA TRP A 150 22.82 4.76 15.79
C TRP A 150 23.61 3.74 16.63
N HIS A 151 24.74 3.19 16.16
CA HIS A 151 25.64 2.39 17.00
C HIS A 151 26.52 3.27 17.91
N GLU A 152 26.91 2.78 19.08
CA GLU A 152 27.64 3.58 20.08
C GLU A 152 29.09 3.92 19.67
N GLU A 153 29.70 3.15 18.78
CA GLU A 153 31.01 3.48 18.18
C GLU A 153 30.89 4.37 16.92
N GLY A 154 29.67 4.55 16.38
CA GLY A 154 29.45 5.12 15.05
C GLY A 154 29.79 6.61 14.95
N TRP A 155 30.60 7.01 13.95
CA TRP A 155 31.24 8.34 13.91
C TRP A 155 30.30 9.56 13.88
N LEU A 156 29.03 9.43 13.46
CA LEU A 156 28.05 10.53 13.53
C LEU A 156 27.43 10.66 14.93
N LYS A 157 27.33 9.55 15.66
CA LYS A 157 26.80 9.47 17.02
C LYS A 157 27.89 9.76 18.07
N ASP A 158 29.01 9.07 18.01
CA ASP A 158 30.19 9.25 18.89
C ASP A 158 31.08 10.44 18.45
N SER A 159 30.43 11.52 18.05
CA SER A 159 31.09 12.79 17.78
C SER A 159 31.31 13.51 19.11
N THR A 160 32.57 13.49 19.57
CA THR A 160 33.02 14.07 20.85
C THR A 160 32.74 15.58 21.02
N THR A 161 32.22 16.26 19.98
CA THR A 161 31.95 17.71 19.98
C THR A 161 30.51 18.06 19.59
N TYR A 162 29.89 17.35 18.63
CA TYR A 162 28.56 17.69 18.09
C TYR A 162 27.74 16.45 17.73
N VAL A 163 26.63 16.20 18.42
CA VAL A 163 25.76 15.03 18.18
C VAL A 163 24.93 15.23 16.89
N TYR A 164 24.91 14.22 16.02
CA TYR A 164 24.06 14.20 14.82
C TYR A 164 22.58 14.05 15.18
N GLN A 165 21.74 15.00 14.76
CA GLN A 165 20.31 15.01 15.09
C GLN A 165 19.49 14.31 14.00
N ASP A 166 19.16 13.02 14.24
CA ASP A 166 18.20 12.26 13.43
C ASP A 166 17.42 11.22 14.27
N PHE A 167 16.38 11.70 14.96
CA PHE A 167 15.57 10.90 15.88
C PHE A 167 14.95 9.63 15.27
N SER A 168 14.55 9.64 13.99
CA SER A 168 13.84 8.52 13.36
C SER A 168 14.62 7.82 12.24
N GLY A 169 15.91 8.12 12.06
CA GLY A 169 16.68 7.60 10.94
C GLY A 169 16.18 8.06 9.56
N VAL A 170 15.78 9.32 9.44
CA VAL A 170 15.44 9.96 8.15
C VAL A 170 16.57 9.82 7.13
N SER A 171 17.81 9.84 7.59
CA SER A 171 19.02 9.65 6.78
C SER A 171 19.09 8.25 6.16
N CYS A 172 19.02 7.20 6.98
CA CYS A 172 19.18 5.81 6.55
C CYS A 172 17.92 5.21 5.89
N VAL A 173 16.76 5.83 6.04
CA VAL A 173 15.53 5.44 5.32
C VAL A 173 15.28 6.34 4.12
N ASN A 174 15.08 7.64 4.32
CA ASN A 174 14.50 8.53 3.30
C ASN A 174 15.54 9.16 2.37
N ILE A 175 16.62 9.73 2.91
CA ILE A 175 17.73 10.22 2.06
C ILE A 175 18.37 9.04 1.33
N TYR A 176 18.68 7.96 2.04
CA TYR A 176 19.23 6.74 1.46
C TYR A 176 18.40 6.23 0.27
N SER A 177 17.10 5.95 0.47
CA SER A 177 16.25 5.42 -0.60
C SER A 177 16.00 6.43 -1.72
N GLY A 178 15.90 7.71 -1.39
CA GLY A 178 15.79 8.80 -2.35
C GLY A 178 17.01 8.95 -3.25
N VAL A 179 18.21 8.80 -2.71
CA VAL A 179 19.48 8.76 -3.48
C VAL A 179 19.51 7.58 -4.43
N VAL A 180 19.29 6.35 -3.94
CA VAL A 180 19.30 5.14 -4.79
C VAL A 180 18.23 5.24 -5.88
N GLY A 181 17.02 5.69 -5.54
CA GLY A 181 15.90 5.82 -6.47
C GLY A 181 16.15 6.86 -7.57
N ILE A 182 16.66 8.04 -7.24
CA ILE A 182 17.00 9.07 -8.25
C ILE A 182 18.13 8.58 -9.17
N ILE A 183 19.20 8.01 -8.62
CA ILE A 183 20.34 7.49 -9.41
C ILE A 183 19.86 6.38 -10.35
N GLY A 184 19.03 5.46 -9.86
CA GLY A 184 18.41 4.41 -10.65
C GLY A 184 17.52 4.98 -11.76
N CYS A 185 16.63 5.93 -11.45
CA CYS A 185 15.78 6.60 -12.45
C CYS A 185 16.58 7.32 -13.56
N ILE A 186 17.67 8.00 -13.21
CA ILE A 186 18.58 8.66 -14.17
C ILE A 186 19.26 7.63 -15.07
N LEU A 187 19.84 6.58 -14.49
CA LEU A 187 20.61 5.58 -15.24
C LEU A 187 19.71 4.65 -16.07
N LEU A 188 18.49 4.38 -15.62
CA LEU A 188 17.49 3.55 -16.31
C LEU A 188 16.77 4.28 -17.46
N LYS A 189 16.76 5.62 -17.40
CA LYS A 189 15.99 6.56 -18.25
C LYS A 189 14.45 6.45 -18.06
N PRO A 190 13.68 7.44 -18.56
CA PRO A 190 12.21 7.46 -18.47
C PRO A 190 11.49 6.26 -19.06
N ARG A 191 10.26 5.99 -18.61
CA ARG A 191 9.35 5.07 -19.29
C ARG A 191 9.03 5.54 -20.71
N ILE A 192 8.80 4.57 -21.59
CA ILE A 192 8.42 4.79 -22.98
C ILE A 192 7.20 5.72 -23.06
N ASN A 193 7.25 6.73 -23.92
CA ASN A 193 6.21 7.74 -24.14
C ASN A 193 5.93 8.70 -22.95
N ARG A 194 6.73 8.72 -21.88
CA ARG A 194 6.53 9.63 -20.72
C ARG A 194 6.76 11.11 -21.06
N PHE A 195 7.97 11.44 -21.53
CA PHE A 195 8.40 12.81 -21.87
C PHE A 195 8.55 13.03 -23.39
N GLN A 196 7.99 12.14 -24.22
CA GLN A 196 7.94 12.40 -25.66
C GLN A 196 7.04 13.61 -25.92
N SER A 197 7.63 14.67 -26.47
CA SER A 197 6.89 15.81 -26.99
C SER A 197 5.96 15.35 -28.09
N ASP A 198 4.67 15.57 -27.90
CA ASP A 198 3.73 15.61 -29.01
C ASP A 198 4.09 16.84 -29.87
N PRO A 199 4.17 16.75 -31.21
CA PRO A 199 4.43 17.93 -32.05
C PRO A 199 3.42 19.08 -31.83
N TYR A 200 2.25 18.79 -31.25
CA TYR A 200 1.23 19.77 -30.86
C TYR A 200 1.15 20.03 -29.35
N SER A 201 1.89 19.32 -28.50
CA SER A 201 1.91 19.53 -27.04
C SER A 201 3.26 19.22 -26.39
N ARG A 202 3.81 20.23 -25.71
CA ARG A 202 5.03 20.11 -24.87
C ARG A 202 4.78 19.42 -23.52
N ALA A 203 3.53 19.04 -23.21
CA ALA A 203 3.21 18.39 -21.94
C ALA A 203 3.68 16.91 -21.94
N PRO A 204 4.33 16.44 -20.86
CA PRO A 204 4.56 15.00 -20.65
C PRO A 204 3.22 14.26 -20.62
N LYS A 205 3.15 13.02 -21.14
CA LYS A 205 1.89 12.28 -21.10
C LYS A 205 1.61 11.78 -19.67
N PRO A 206 0.39 11.98 -19.14
CA PRO A 206 0.01 11.50 -17.81
C PRO A 206 -0.06 9.98 -17.78
N PHE A 207 0.88 9.36 -17.05
CA PHE A 207 0.78 7.96 -16.66
C PHE A 207 -0.29 7.84 -15.56
N HIS A 208 -1.52 7.60 -16.01
CA HIS A 208 -2.68 7.43 -15.14
C HIS A 208 -2.59 6.11 -14.37
N GLY A 209 -2.54 6.20 -13.04
CA GLY A 209 -2.66 5.05 -12.16
C GLY A 209 -4.03 4.38 -12.28
N HIS A 210 -4.04 3.05 -12.34
CA HIS A 210 -5.25 2.31 -12.69
C HIS A 210 -6.31 2.26 -11.58
N SER A 211 -5.98 2.56 -10.31
CA SER A 211 -6.94 2.43 -9.20
C SER A 211 -6.71 3.41 -8.04
N LYS A 212 -7.52 4.47 -8.01
CA LYS A 212 -7.55 5.49 -6.95
C LYS A 212 -7.85 4.92 -5.54
N PRO A 213 -8.75 3.92 -5.37
CA PRO A 213 -8.95 3.28 -4.06
C PRO A 213 -7.70 2.57 -3.51
N LEU A 214 -6.88 1.95 -4.37
CA LEU A 214 -5.62 1.34 -3.94
C LEU A 214 -4.60 2.41 -3.50
N ILE A 215 -4.52 3.55 -4.21
CA ILE A 215 -3.71 4.72 -3.81
C ILE A 215 -4.11 5.22 -2.41
N PHE A 216 -5.42 5.37 -2.17
CA PHE A 216 -5.96 5.80 -0.88
C PHE A 216 -5.61 4.80 0.24
N MET A 217 -5.97 3.53 0.10
CA MET A 217 -5.73 2.52 1.14
C MET A 217 -4.23 2.30 1.39
N GLY A 218 -3.42 2.30 0.33
CA GLY A 218 -1.97 2.17 0.42
C GLY A 218 -1.34 3.33 1.19
N GLY A 219 -1.66 4.57 0.81
CA GLY A 219 -1.14 5.77 1.46
C GLY A 219 -1.45 5.85 2.96
N TYR A 220 -2.67 5.50 3.38
CA TYR A 220 -3.04 5.48 4.81
C TYR A 220 -2.37 4.34 5.61
N LEU A 221 -2.07 3.20 4.99
CA LEU A 221 -1.30 2.12 5.63
C LEU A 221 0.19 2.46 5.76
N ILE A 222 0.79 3.14 4.76
CA ILE A 222 2.15 3.67 4.89
C ILE A 222 2.19 4.72 6.00
N LEU A 223 1.22 5.64 6.05
CA LEU A 223 1.12 6.65 7.10
C LEU A 223 1.05 6.03 8.51
N SER A 224 0.25 4.98 8.72
CA SER A 224 0.18 4.31 10.04
C SER A 224 1.49 3.58 10.40
N GLY A 225 2.13 2.90 9.44
CA GLY A 225 3.44 2.27 9.65
C GLY A 225 4.57 3.27 9.92
N LEU A 226 4.58 4.43 9.24
CA LEU A 226 5.57 5.49 9.48
C LEU A 226 5.34 6.25 10.79
N LEU A 227 4.11 6.23 11.35
CA LEU A 227 3.82 6.69 12.71
C LEU A 227 4.29 5.66 13.74
N ALA A 228 4.04 4.37 13.52
CA ALA A 228 4.58 3.30 14.34
C ALA A 228 6.12 3.28 14.36
N LEU A 229 6.77 3.65 13.26
CA LEU A 229 8.22 3.82 13.20
C LEU A 229 8.74 4.94 14.13
N ARG A 230 7.92 5.96 14.45
CA ARG A 230 8.24 6.99 15.47
C ARG A 230 8.25 6.39 16.87
N ILE A 231 7.29 5.53 17.16
CA ILE A 231 7.15 4.86 18.45
C ILE A 231 8.33 3.89 18.66
N LEU A 232 8.69 3.12 17.63
CA LEU A 232 9.82 2.20 17.67
C LEU A 232 11.17 2.94 17.74
N ALA A 233 11.31 4.09 17.06
CA ALA A 233 12.49 4.94 17.19
C ALA A 233 12.61 5.55 18.60
N GLY A 234 11.52 6.09 19.15
CA GLY A 234 11.47 6.57 20.53
C GLY A 234 11.70 5.48 21.57
N TYR A 235 11.46 4.20 21.23
CA TYR A 235 11.88 3.08 22.08
C TYR A 235 13.40 2.92 22.08
N GLN A 236 14.00 2.84 20.90
CA GLN A 236 15.44 2.62 20.75
C GLN A 236 16.29 3.80 21.27
N SER A 237 15.77 5.02 21.20
CA SER A 237 16.36 6.24 21.76
C SER A 237 16.12 6.41 23.28
N GLY A 238 15.38 5.50 23.92
CA GLY A 238 15.08 5.51 25.35
C GLY A 238 13.87 6.36 25.78
N SER A 239 13.37 7.25 24.92
CA SER A 239 12.24 8.17 25.19
C SER A 239 10.94 7.46 25.63
N VAL A 240 10.69 6.21 25.22
CA VAL A 240 9.52 5.41 25.65
C VAL A 240 9.48 5.15 27.16
N GLN A 241 10.54 5.45 27.92
CA GLN A 241 10.45 5.54 29.38
C GLN A 241 9.40 6.58 29.86
N ARG A 242 8.99 7.51 28.99
CA ARG A 242 7.91 8.46 29.23
C ARG A 242 6.96 8.54 28.03
N PHE A 243 5.71 8.15 28.23
CA PHE A 243 4.67 8.17 27.19
C PHE A 243 4.51 9.56 26.55
N ASP A 244 4.69 10.63 27.33
CA ASP A 244 4.55 12.02 26.88
C ASP A 244 5.55 12.40 25.77
N GLU A 245 6.79 11.90 25.83
CA GLU A 245 7.84 12.19 24.84
C GLU A 245 7.49 11.55 23.47
N VAL A 246 6.95 10.33 23.51
CA VAL A 246 6.41 9.63 22.32
C VAL A 246 5.17 10.36 21.77
N ALA A 247 4.29 10.83 22.66
CA ALA A 247 3.08 11.55 22.29
C ALA A 247 3.41 12.90 21.60
N VAL A 248 4.41 13.64 22.10
CA VAL A 248 4.95 14.84 21.44
C VAL A 248 5.46 14.51 20.04
N GLY A 249 6.26 13.43 19.89
CA GLY A 249 6.73 12.92 18.60
C GLY A 249 5.61 12.69 17.58
N LEU A 250 4.53 12.01 18.01
CA LEU A 250 3.37 11.73 17.16
C LEU A 250 2.55 12.99 16.82
N ILE A 251 2.30 13.87 17.80
CA ILE A 251 1.58 15.14 17.61
C ILE A 251 2.32 16.03 16.61
N ASN A 252 3.63 16.20 16.79
CA ASN A 252 4.48 16.98 15.89
C ASN A 252 4.50 16.38 14.48
N THR A 253 4.60 15.05 14.35
CA THR A 253 4.52 14.36 13.05
C THR A 253 3.18 14.63 12.35
N LEU A 254 2.06 14.55 13.06
CA LEU A 254 0.71 14.79 12.50
C LEU A 254 0.47 16.25 12.12
N ILE A 255 0.99 17.20 12.90
CA ILE A 255 0.91 18.64 12.60
C ILE A 255 1.74 18.97 11.33
N ALA A 256 2.98 18.48 11.25
CA ALA A 256 3.82 18.66 10.07
C ALA A 256 3.21 18.00 8.81
N THR A 257 2.65 16.81 8.96
CA THR A 257 1.88 16.10 7.91
C THR A 257 0.74 16.97 7.40
N SER A 258 -0.09 17.50 8.30
CA SER A 258 -1.25 18.32 7.96
C SER A 258 -0.85 19.63 7.27
N ALA A 259 0.19 20.31 7.78
CA ALA A 259 0.71 21.54 7.19
C ALA A 259 1.29 21.30 5.78
N CYS A 260 2.02 20.20 5.58
CA CYS A 260 2.59 19.83 4.27
C CYS A 260 1.51 19.56 3.21
N VAL A 261 0.46 18.82 3.58
CA VAL A 261 -0.69 18.55 2.70
C VAL A 261 -1.43 19.82 2.33
N LEU A 262 -1.80 20.64 3.32
CA LEU A 262 -2.54 21.88 3.09
C LEU A 262 -1.74 22.86 2.23
N THR A 263 -0.43 22.97 2.46
CA THR A 263 0.47 23.84 1.68
C THR A 263 0.62 23.34 0.24
N SER A 264 0.83 22.04 0.04
CA SER A 264 0.95 21.44 -1.30
C SER A 264 -0.33 21.61 -2.12
N ILE A 265 -1.51 21.42 -1.50
CA ILE A 265 -2.81 21.62 -2.13
C ILE A 265 -3.07 23.11 -2.41
N ALA A 266 -2.71 24.01 -1.49
CA ALA A 266 -2.83 25.45 -1.69
C ALA A 266 -1.97 25.93 -2.88
N ILE A 267 -0.70 25.50 -2.95
CA ILE A 267 0.19 25.82 -4.08
C ILE A 267 -0.38 25.25 -5.39
N LEU A 268 -0.80 23.98 -5.41
CA LEU A 268 -1.36 23.35 -6.62
C LEU A 268 -2.64 24.06 -7.09
N THR A 269 -3.54 24.41 -6.18
CA THR A 269 -4.78 25.13 -6.53
C THR A 269 -4.48 26.55 -7.03
N MET A 270 -3.57 27.29 -6.38
CA MET A 270 -3.15 28.62 -6.85
C MET A 270 -2.49 28.58 -8.23
N LEU A 271 -1.59 27.62 -8.50
CA LEU A 271 -1.00 27.43 -9.82
C LEU A 271 -2.04 27.14 -10.91
N ASN A 272 -3.08 26.37 -10.58
CA ASN A 272 -4.21 26.11 -11.48
C ASN A 272 -5.11 27.35 -11.70
N TYR A 273 -5.34 28.16 -10.66
CA TYR A 273 -6.15 29.39 -10.76
C TYR A 273 -5.42 30.54 -11.49
N CYS A 274 -4.13 30.73 -11.25
CA CYS A 274 -3.34 31.81 -11.86
C CYS A 274 -3.02 31.56 -13.34
N GLY A 275 -3.28 30.36 -13.87
CA GLY A 275 -3.16 30.05 -15.31
C GLY A 275 -1.75 30.24 -15.89
N THR A 276 -0.71 30.15 -15.06
CA THR A 276 0.65 30.56 -15.38
C THR A 276 1.19 29.84 -16.62
N TYR A 277 1.41 30.60 -17.71
CA TYR A 277 1.48 30.08 -19.07
C TYR A 277 2.63 29.10 -19.37
N CYS A 278 3.65 29.02 -18.52
CA CYS A 278 4.71 28.00 -18.62
C CYS A 278 4.22 26.59 -18.26
N CYS A 279 3.15 26.48 -17.46
CA CYS A 279 2.57 25.23 -16.98
C CYS A 279 1.23 24.91 -17.66
N LYS A 280 1.13 25.13 -18.99
CA LYS A 280 0.12 24.47 -19.82
C LYS A 280 0.43 22.97 -19.95
N VAL A 281 0.31 22.26 -18.83
CA VAL A 281 0.16 20.82 -18.80
C VAL A 281 -1.13 20.50 -19.56
N GLY A 282 -1.07 19.52 -20.48
CA GLY A 282 -2.19 19.14 -21.33
C GLY A 282 -3.29 18.51 -20.48
N ASP A 283 -4.50 19.00 -20.63
CA ASP A 283 -5.67 18.70 -19.80
C ASP A 283 -5.54 19.02 -18.30
N ARG A 284 -6.63 19.55 -17.73
CA ARG A 284 -6.62 20.26 -16.43
C ARG A 284 -6.62 19.32 -15.20
N HIS A 285 -6.15 18.09 -15.37
CA HIS A 285 -6.33 16.99 -14.42
C HIS A 285 -5.10 16.10 -14.17
N ASP A 286 -3.97 16.37 -14.83
CA ASP A 286 -2.71 15.60 -14.70
C ASP A 286 -2.17 15.48 -13.27
N TRP A 287 -2.45 16.48 -12.43
CA TRP A 287 -2.21 16.38 -10.99
C TRP A 287 -3.43 15.80 -10.29
N PHE A 288 -3.39 14.49 -10.01
CA PHE A 288 -4.37 13.91 -9.10
C PHE A 288 -4.24 14.53 -7.71
N LEU A 289 -5.26 15.29 -7.31
CA LEU A 289 -5.38 15.87 -5.97
C LEU A 289 -5.17 14.81 -4.87
N LEU A 290 -5.72 13.61 -5.05
CA LEU A 290 -5.54 12.48 -4.14
C LEU A 290 -4.08 12.02 -4.05
N LEU A 291 -3.40 11.81 -5.19
CA LEU A 291 -2.00 11.38 -5.19
C LEU A 291 -1.10 12.47 -4.59
N THR A 292 -1.35 13.73 -4.95
CA THR A 292 -0.65 14.88 -4.38
C THR A 292 -0.85 14.96 -2.87
N ALA A 293 -2.07 14.73 -2.37
CA ALA A 293 -2.37 14.70 -0.94
C ALA A 293 -1.68 13.54 -0.21
N ILE A 294 -1.65 12.33 -0.79
CA ILE A 294 -0.93 11.18 -0.20
C ILE A 294 0.59 11.43 -0.20
N ASN A 295 1.17 11.81 -1.33
CA ASN A 295 2.61 12.05 -1.43
C ASN A 295 3.08 13.23 -0.56
N SER A 296 2.29 14.32 -0.46
CA SER A 296 2.59 15.42 0.47
C SER A 296 2.35 15.04 1.94
N ALA A 297 1.42 14.13 2.26
CA ALA A 297 1.31 13.58 3.62
C ALA A 297 2.58 12.81 3.99
N LEU A 298 3.04 11.91 3.13
CA LEU A 298 4.30 11.19 3.32
C LEU A 298 5.49 12.16 3.44
N SER A 299 5.56 13.20 2.60
CA SER A 299 6.56 14.27 2.68
C SER A 299 6.56 15.00 4.03
N GLY A 300 5.38 15.27 4.60
CA GLY A 300 5.24 15.88 5.92
C GLY A 300 5.73 14.98 7.06
N VAL A 301 5.42 13.67 6.98
CA VAL A 301 5.95 12.64 7.90
C VAL A 301 7.47 12.49 7.79
N VAL A 302 8.03 12.60 6.58
CA VAL A 302 9.49 12.59 6.38
C VAL A 302 10.12 13.86 6.97
N SER A 303 9.60 15.04 6.66
CA SER A 303 10.19 16.33 7.06
C SER A 303 10.21 16.61 8.55
N SER A 304 9.24 16.09 9.31
CA SER A 304 9.27 16.21 10.78
C SER A 304 10.28 15.29 11.44
N GLY A 305 10.82 14.30 10.71
CA GLY A 305 11.28 13.07 11.33
C GLY A 305 12.60 13.08 12.07
N ALA A 306 13.51 14.00 11.73
CA ALA A 306 14.82 14.09 12.38
C ALA A 306 14.76 14.72 13.78
N GLY A 307 13.66 15.41 14.14
CA GLY A 307 13.51 16.12 15.41
C GLY A 307 12.07 16.23 15.92
N CYS A 308 11.18 15.30 15.54
CA CYS A 308 9.77 15.34 15.95
C CYS A 308 9.57 15.22 17.47
N ASP A 309 10.52 14.61 18.17
CA ASP A 309 10.65 14.54 19.62
C ASP A 309 11.02 15.89 20.28
N VAL A 310 11.92 16.66 19.65
CA VAL A 310 12.49 17.91 20.19
C VAL A 310 11.83 19.20 19.68
N TYR A 311 10.78 19.13 18.87
CA TYR A 311 10.05 20.30 18.39
C TYR A 311 8.94 20.78 19.33
N TYR A 312 8.74 22.09 19.39
CA TYR A 312 7.45 22.65 19.80
C TYR A 312 6.40 22.45 18.67
N PRO A 313 5.11 22.24 18.98
CA PRO A 313 4.06 21.99 17.98
C PRO A 313 3.95 23.02 16.86
N TRP A 314 4.23 24.31 17.14
CA TRP A 314 4.24 25.34 16.11
C TRP A 314 5.40 25.17 15.12
N ALA A 315 6.57 24.73 15.59
CA ALA A 315 7.78 24.54 14.80
C ALA A 315 7.67 23.29 13.90
N ALA A 316 6.98 22.25 14.37
CA ALA A 316 6.56 21.13 13.53
C ALA A 316 5.62 21.59 12.40
N GLY A 317 4.69 22.50 12.69
CA GLY A 317 3.83 23.14 11.68
C GLY A 317 4.60 23.93 10.62
N VAL A 318 5.57 24.74 11.04
CA VAL A 318 6.47 25.48 10.12
C VAL A 318 7.32 24.51 9.28
N THR A 319 7.86 23.46 9.90
CA THR A 319 8.63 22.41 9.20
C THR A 319 7.79 21.73 8.12
N GLY A 320 6.54 21.38 8.43
CA GLY A 320 5.58 20.82 7.46
C GLY A 320 5.18 21.79 6.35
N PHE A 321 4.94 23.06 6.67
CA PHE A 321 4.67 24.10 5.68
C PHE A 321 5.81 24.22 4.66
N ILE A 322 7.05 24.36 5.13
CA ILE A 322 8.24 24.45 4.26
C ILE A 322 8.41 23.15 3.46
N SER A 323 8.16 21.99 4.05
CA SER A 323 8.15 20.69 3.35
C SER A 323 7.17 20.65 2.18
N GLY A 324 5.98 21.26 2.31
CA GLY A 324 5.02 21.36 1.21
C GLY A 324 5.55 22.18 0.02
N CYS A 325 6.27 23.26 0.30
CA CYS A 325 6.98 24.03 -0.73
C CYS A 325 8.11 23.21 -1.37
N VAL A 326 8.97 22.58 -0.56
CA VAL A 326 10.09 21.74 -0.99
C VAL A 326 9.60 20.60 -1.89
N TYR A 327 8.57 19.88 -1.49
CA TYR A 327 7.95 18.78 -2.25
C TYR A 327 7.53 19.23 -3.66
N ILE A 328 6.78 20.32 -3.78
CA ILE A 328 6.33 20.84 -5.10
C ILE A 328 7.53 21.30 -5.95
N ILE A 329 8.54 21.95 -5.34
CA ILE A 329 9.76 22.38 -6.03
C ILE A 329 10.53 21.17 -6.59
N TRP A 330 10.68 20.10 -5.80
CA TRP A 330 11.34 18.87 -6.24
C TRP A 330 10.56 18.15 -7.35
N CYS A 331 9.23 18.05 -7.24
CA CYS A 331 8.42 17.48 -8.32
C CYS A 331 8.52 18.28 -9.62
N PHE A 332 8.63 19.61 -9.55
CA PHE A 332 8.90 20.44 -10.73
C PHE A 332 10.31 20.17 -11.29
N LEU A 333 11.34 20.25 -10.44
CA LEU A 333 12.75 20.05 -10.81
C LEU A 333 12.99 18.70 -11.51
N LEU A 334 12.52 17.60 -10.93
CA LEU A 334 12.68 16.26 -11.51
C LEU A 334 11.99 16.14 -12.87
N ARG A 335 10.80 16.73 -13.03
CA ARG A 335 10.06 16.75 -14.31
C ARG A 335 10.75 17.63 -15.36
N SER A 336 11.31 18.78 -14.97
CA SER A 336 12.13 19.65 -15.83
C SER A 336 13.40 18.95 -16.31
N CYS A 337 14.05 18.17 -15.44
CA CYS A 337 15.19 17.31 -15.78
C CYS A 337 14.81 16.03 -16.55
N GLN A 338 13.54 15.83 -16.90
CA GLN A 338 13.00 14.62 -17.53
C GLN A 338 13.33 13.32 -16.77
N ILE A 339 13.33 13.37 -15.44
CA ILE A 339 13.50 12.20 -14.57
C ILE A 339 12.10 11.63 -14.27
N ASP A 340 11.85 10.39 -14.71
CA ASP A 340 10.56 9.71 -14.51
C ASP A 340 10.57 8.89 -13.22
N ASP A 341 10.34 9.59 -12.12
CA ASP A 341 10.07 8.99 -10.82
C ASP A 341 8.57 8.61 -10.74
N PRO A 342 8.20 7.32 -10.69
CA PRO A 342 6.80 6.90 -10.75
C PRO A 342 5.99 7.22 -9.50
N LEU A 343 6.63 7.26 -8.33
CA LEU A 343 5.98 7.57 -7.04
C LEU A 343 6.45 8.90 -6.43
N GLU A 344 7.31 9.63 -7.13
CA GLU A 344 7.91 10.91 -6.69
C GLU A 344 8.81 10.73 -5.45
N VAL A 345 9.49 9.57 -5.38
CA VAL A 345 10.42 9.17 -4.31
C VAL A 345 11.49 10.22 -4.04
N GLY A 346 12.05 10.83 -5.08
CA GLY A 346 13.00 11.93 -4.95
C GLY A 346 12.43 13.17 -4.25
N SER A 347 11.15 13.49 -4.47
CA SER A 347 10.48 14.63 -3.82
C SER A 347 10.05 14.31 -2.40
N VAL A 348 9.45 13.13 -2.19
CA VAL A 348 8.89 12.71 -0.90
C VAL A 348 9.99 12.35 0.10
N HIS A 349 11.05 11.67 -0.34
CA HIS A 349 12.05 11.07 0.55
C HIS A 349 13.41 11.80 0.51
N LEU A 350 13.96 12.16 -0.67
CA LEU A 350 15.22 12.92 -0.69
C LEU A 350 15.01 14.39 -0.33
N GLY A 351 14.15 15.11 -1.06
CA GLY A 351 13.95 16.55 -0.86
C GLY A 351 13.50 16.89 0.56
N SER A 352 12.43 16.24 1.03
CA SER A 352 11.91 16.46 2.37
C SER A 352 12.74 15.78 3.48
N GLY A 353 13.56 14.78 3.14
CA GLY A 353 14.54 14.19 4.06
C GLY A 353 15.71 15.13 4.34
N ILE A 354 16.27 15.77 3.30
CA ILE A 354 17.27 16.83 3.42
C ILE A 354 16.71 17.99 4.24
N TRP A 355 15.47 18.42 3.95
CA TRP A 355 14.82 19.46 4.74
C TRP A 355 14.65 19.07 6.22
N SER A 356 14.33 17.81 6.54
CA SER A 356 14.20 17.35 7.93
C SER A 356 15.47 17.51 8.75
N LEU A 357 16.61 17.08 8.19
CA LEU A 357 17.90 17.12 8.87
C LEU A 357 18.49 18.54 8.95
N ILE A 358 18.01 19.46 8.11
CA ILE A 358 18.24 20.90 8.25
C ILE A 358 17.31 21.49 9.33
N SER A 359 16.03 21.08 9.37
CA SER A 359 15.06 21.64 10.33
C SER A 359 15.33 21.19 11.78
N ALA A 360 15.86 19.99 12.02
CA ALA A 360 16.18 19.50 13.38
C ALA A 360 17.10 20.46 14.18
N PRO A 361 18.32 20.81 13.72
CA PRO A 361 19.21 21.74 14.45
C PRO A 361 18.76 23.20 14.43
N LEU A 362 17.79 23.57 13.57
CA LEU A 362 17.16 24.90 13.58
C LEU A 362 16.03 25.01 14.62
N PHE A 363 15.15 24.01 14.67
CA PHE A 363 13.84 24.05 15.36
C PHE A 363 13.72 23.14 16.60
N SER A 364 14.75 22.36 16.93
CA SER A 364 14.85 21.70 18.24
C SER A 364 14.85 22.73 19.38
N THR A 365 14.38 22.35 20.58
CA THR A 365 14.29 23.24 21.77
C THR A 365 15.58 23.95 22.15
N SER A 366 16.75 23.36 21.83
CA SER A 366 18.10 23.93 22.04
C SER A 366 18.76 24.46 20.76
N GLY A 367 18.03 24.40 19.64
CA GLY A 367 18.48 24.71 18.28
C GLY A 367 18.64 26.20 17.99
N PHE A 368 19.16 26.49 16.79
CA PHE A 368 19.66 27.82 16.40
C PHE A 368 18.62 28.94 16.48
N ILE A 369 17.32 28.66 16.30
CA ILE A 369 16.27 29.68 16.33
C ILE A 369 15.95 30.14 17.77
N TYR A 370 16.16 29.28 18.78
CA TYR A 370 15.92 29.62 20.19
C TYR A 370 17.19 30.11 20.90
N SER A 371 18.35 29.58 20.51
CA SER A 371 19.66 29.91 21.07
C SER A 371 20.69 30.07 19.95
N PRO A 372 20.69 31.19 19.19
CA PRO A 372 21.63 31.41 18.10
C PRO A 372 23.05 31.55 18.65
N GLY A 373 23.94 30.63 18.28
CA GLY A 373 25.31 30.57 18.77
C GLY A 373 26.17 29.61 17.95
N THR A 374 27.50 29.69 18.14
CA THR A 374 28.48 28.89 17.37
C THR A 374 28.23 27.39 17.50
N ASN A 375 27.86 26.91 18.70
CA ASN A 375 27.60 25.48 18.91
C ASN A 375 26.40 24.99 18.08
N GLN A 376 25.28 25.72 18.10
CA GLN A 376 24.09 25.42 17.29
C GLN A 376 24.38 25.47 15.79
N LEU A 377 25.16 26.45 15.34
CA LEU A 377 25.62 26.53 13.94
C LEU A 377 26.51 25.33 13.56
N MET A 378 27.34 24.85 14.48
CA MET A 378 28.18 23.67 14.26
C MET A 378 27.41 22.35 14.31
N VAL A 379 26.33 22.23 15.11
CA VAL A 379 25.42 21.08 15.02
C VAL A 379 24.67 21.07 13.67
N LEU A 380 24.24 22.24 13.16
CA LEU A 380 23.72 22.34 11.80
C LEU A 380 24.76 21.95 10.74
N ALA A 381 26.02 22.39 10.89
CA ALA A 381 27.10 21.99 9.99
C ALA A 381 27.41 20.48 10.06
N TRP A 382 27.31 19.87 11.25
CA TRP A 382 27.48 18.42 11.45
C TRP A 382 26.35 17.63 10.80
N ASN A 383 25.10 18.08 10.94
CA ASN A 383 23.96 17.50 10.21
C ASN A 383 24.14 17.59 8.69
N LEU A 384 24.61 18.73 8.16
CA LEU A 384 24.92 18.89 6.73
C LEU A 384 26.08 17.98 6.28
N ALA A 385 27.11 17.80 7.10
CA ALA A 385 28.21 16.89 6.81
C ALA A 385 27.75 15.42 6.77
N GLY A 386 26.90 15.00 7.70
CA GLY A 386 26.30 13.65 7.71
C GLY A 386 25.38 13.39 6.52
N ILE A 387 24.56 14.37 6.11
CA ILE A 387 23.81 14.31 4.84
C ILE A 387 24.77 14.03 3.67
N GLY A 388 25.82 14.84 3.53
CA GLY A 388 26.80 14.70 2.45
C GLY A 388 27.50 13.34 2.43
N ALA A 389 27.96 12.86 3.60
CA ALA A 389 28.63 11.57 3.74
C ALA A 389 27.70 10.40 3.44
N ILE A 390 26.45 10.42 3.94
CA ILE A 390 25.46 9.37 3.69
C ILE A 390 25.02 9.36 2.23
N MET A 391 24.82 10.53 1.61
CA MET A 391 24.53 10.63 0.17
C MET A 391 25.68 10.09 -0.68
N LEU A 392 26.94 10.34 -0.31
CA LEU A 392 28.11 9.85 -1.03
C LEU A 392 28.28 8.33 -0.88
N TRP A 393 28.21 7.81 0.34
CA TRP A 393 28.32 6.38 0.65
C TRP A 393 27.17 5.55 0.06
N THR A 394 25.97 6.10 0.02
CA THR A 394 24.83 5.47 -0.67
C THR A 394 24.98 5.56 -2.19
N GLY A 395 25.42 6.73 -2.69
CA GLY A 395 25.47 7.02 -4.11
C GLY A 395 26.53 6.23 -4.87
N LEU A 396 27.78 6.23 -4.41
CA LEU A 396 28.90 5.62 -5.15
C LEU A 396 28.71 4.12 -5.44
N PRO A 397 28.32 3.26 -4.47
CA PRO A 397 28.13 1.83 -4.72
C PRO A 397 26.95 1.58 -5.68
N PHE A 398 25.84 2.30 -5.53
CA PHE A 398 24.69 2.12 -6.43
C PHE A 398 24.91 2.70 -7.84
N ILE A 399 25.75 3.73 -7.99
CA ILE A 399 26.24 4.18 -9.30
C ILE A 399 27.03 3.05 -9.98
N VAL A 400 27.97 2.41 -9.27
CA VAL A 400 28.74 1.27 -9.79
C VAL A 400 27.81 0.12 -10.19
N LEU A 401 26.88 -0.29 -9.32
CA LEU A 401 25.90 -1.33 -9.60
C LEU A 401 25.09 -1.03 -10.87
N PHE A 402 24.41 0.12 -10.93
CA PHE A 402 23.50 0.43 -12.02
C PHE A 402 24.23 0.72 -13.34
N ILE A 403 25.47 1.22 -13.31
CA ILE A 403 26.32 1.30 -14.50
C ILE A 403 26.70 -0.11 -14.97
N SER A 404 27.17 -1.00 -14.09
CA SER A 404 27.51 -2.39 -14.45
C SER A 404 26.32 -3.14 -15.07
N LEU A 405 25.13 -3.05 -14.45
CA LEU A 405 23.91 -3.67 -14.97
C LEU A 405 23.46 -3.09 -16.32
N ARG A 406 23.72 -1.81 -16.56
CA ARG A 406 23.43 -1.14 -17.84
C ARG A 406 24.44 -1.49 -18.93
N LEU A 407 25.73 -1.64 -18.58
CA LEU A 407 26.78 -2.12 -19.50
C LEU A 407 26.54 -3.58 -19.91
N CYS A 408 26.11 -4.43 -18.97
CA CYS A 408 25.68 -5.80 -19.25
C CYS A 408 24.33 -5.90 -19.99
N GLY A 409 23.64 -4.79 -20.28
CA GLY A 409 22.37 -4.76 -21.00
C GLY A 409 21.17 -5.33 -20.24
N ILE A 410 21.28 -5.58 -18.93
CA ILE A 410 20.25 -6.28 -18.12
C ILE A 410 19.47 -5.37 -17.16
N PHE A 411 19.82 -4.09 -17.02
CA PHE A 411 19.15 -3.21 -16.06
C PHE A 411 17.65 -2.95 -16.40
N ARG A 412 17.32 -2.87 -17.70
CA ARG A 412 15.96 -2.58 -18.20
C ARG A 412 15.39 -3.79 -18.92
N VAL A 413 14.06 -3.98 -18.86
CA VAL A 413 13.37 -4.93 -19.76
C VAL A 413 13.40 -4.46 -21.22
N SER A 414 13.12 -5.36 -22.16
CA SER A 414 13.04 -5.00 -23.57
C SER A 414 11.85 -4.08 -23.87
N GLN A 415 11.97 -3.25 -24.91
CA GLN A 415 10.96 -2.27 -25.29
C GLN A 415 9.57 -2.88 -25.51
N HIS A 416 9.51 -4.10 -26.07
CA HIS A 416 8.27 -4.84 -26.25
C HIS A 416 7.59 -5.15 -24.91
N LEU A 417 8.33 -5.66 -23.92
CA LEU A 417 7.78 -6.06 -22.63
C LEU A 417 7.33 -4.86 -21.79
N GLU A 418 8.03 -3.72 -21.84
CA GLU A 418 7.60 -2.48 -21.18
C GLU A 418 6.33 -1.89 -21.80
N VAL A 419 6.14 -2.06 -23.11
CA VAL A 419 4.93 -1.66 -23.86
C VAL A 419 3.78 -2.65 -23.69
N GLN A 420 4.07 -3.94 -23.51
CA GLN A 420 3.09 -5.01 -23.32
C GLN A 420 2.55 -5.06 -21.88
N GLY A 421 3.45 -5.14 -20.90
CA GLY A 421 3.18 -5.40 -19.47
C GLY A 421 3.99 -6.59 -18.96
N LEU A 422 4.58 -6.47 -17.77
CA LEU A 422 5.34 -7.55 -17.13
C LEU A 422 4.46 -8.74 -16.77
N ASP A 423 3.20 -8.53 -16.41
CA ASP A 423 2.29 -9.61 -16.01
C ASP A 423 2.03 -10.61 -17.16
N GLU A 424 1.99 -10.15 -18.41
CA GLU A 424 1.81 -11.04 -19.57
C GLU A 424 3.12 -11.74 -19.99
N TYR A 425 4.29 -11.21 -19.60
CA TYR A 425 5.58 -11.93 -19.71
C TYR A 425 5.65 -13.09 -18.73
N HIS A 426 5.24 -12.87 -17.48
CA HIS A 426 5.15 -13.91 -16.45
C HIS A 426 3.96 -14.89 -16.68
N GLN A 427 3.09 -14.62 -17.65
CA GLN A 427 1.85 -15.35 -17.96
C GLN A 427 0.81 -15.37 -16.81
N GLU A 428 1.02 -14.56 -15.78
CA GLU A 428 0.21 -14.48 -14.57
C GLU A 428 -0.33 -13.04 -14.43
N VAL A 429 -1.62 -12.85 -14.74
CA VAL A 429 -2.26 -11.53 -14.78
C VAL A 429 -3.14 -11.30 -13.55
N ALA A 430 -2.91 -10.21 -12.81
CA ALA A 430 -3.70 -9.85 -11.63
C ALA A 430 -5.20 -9.63 -11.95
N TYR A 431 -5.49 -9.20 -13.17
CA TYR A 431 -6.84 -9.01 -13.68
C TYR A 431 -7.01 -9.75 -15.01
N ASN A 432 -8.02 -10.61 -15.11
CA ASN A 432 -8.38 -11.23 -16.38
C ASN A 432 -9.18 -10.25 -17.25
N ILE A 433 -8.50 -9.21 -17.76
CA ILE A 433 -9.08 -8.14 -18.60
C ILE A 433 -9.75 -8.74 -19.86
N LYS A 434 -9.28 -9.89 -20.34
CA LYS A 434 -9.87 -10.62 -21.47
C LYS A 434 -11.31 -11.08 -21.18
N LEU A 435 -11.67 -11.37 -19.91
CA LEU A 435 -13.07 -11.62 -19.53
C LEU A 435 -13.93 -10.35 -19.57
N TYR A 436 -13.43 -9.23 -19.05
CA TYR A 436 -14.16 -7.94 -19.06
C TYR A 436 -14.45 -7.48 -20.49
N ASN A 437 -13.43 -7.47 -21.35
CA ASN A 437 -13.59 -7.12 -22.76
C ASN A 437 -14.54 -8.08 -23.49
N HIS A 438 -14.56 -9.37 -23.14
CA HIS A 438 -15.56 -10.30 -23.67
C HIS A 438 -16.97 -10.02 -23.14
N SER A 439 -17.16 -9.66 -21.87
CA SER A 439 -18.48 -9.29 -21.36
C SER A 439 -19.00 -8.00 -22.00
N ASP A 440 -18.14 -7.02 -22.28
CA ASP A 440 -18.52 -5.79 -22.97
C ASP A 440 -18.82 -6.06 -24.46
N GLN A 441 -18.00 -6.85 -25.16
CA GLN A 441 -18.30 -7.29 -26.52
C GLN A 441 -19.59 -8.12 -26.61
N ILE A 442 -19.87 -8.97 -25.63
CA ILE A 442 -21.14 -9.70 -25.54
C ILE A 442 -22.29 -8.72 -25.32
N GLN A 443 -22.16 -7.74 -24.42
CA GLN A 443 -23.19 -6.73 -24.18
C GLN A 443 -23.44 -5.81 -25.39
N THR A 444 -22.39 -5.40 -26.12
CA THR A 444 -22.58 -4.63 -27.36
C THR A 444 -23.24 -5.49 -28.42
N ASN A 445 -22.81 -6.75 -28.58
CA ASN A 445 -23.40 -7.67 -29.55
C ASN A 445 -24.86 -8.02 -29.23
N THR A 446 -25.24 -8.18 -27.96
CA THR A 446 -26.66 -8.33 -27.59
C THR A 446 -27.43 -7.04 -27.86
N LYS A 447 -26.90 -5.86 -27.50
CA LYS A 447 -27.57 -4.58 -27.79
C LYS A 447 -27.76 -4.33 -29.29
N THR A 448 -26.77 -4.65 -30.14
CA THR A 448 -26.93 -4.55 -31.61
C THR A 448 -27.89 -5.59 -32.16
N ASN A 449 -27.89 -6.81 -31.61
CA ASN A 449 -28.84 -7.84 -32.01
C ASN A 449 -30.28 -7.46 -31.60
N ASP A 450 -30.49 -6.98 -30.38
CA ASP A 450 -31.78 -6.49 -29.87
C ASP A 450 -32.29 -5.32 -30.73
N LEU A 451 -31.45 -4.32 -31.02
CA LEU A 451 -31.77 -3.21 -31.94
C LEU A 451 -32.09 -3.69 -33.36
N SER A 452 -31.32 -4.64 -33.90
CA SER A 452 -31.62 -5.24 -35.21
C SER A 452 -32.95 -6.00 -35.21
N SER A 453 -33.28 -6.67 -34.10
CA SER A 453 -34.55 -7.37 -33.93
C SER A 453 -35.71 -6.39 -33.87
N LEU A 454 -35.59 -5.30 -33.11
CA LEU A 454 -36.57 -4.21 -33.03
C LEU A 454 -36.82 -3.57 -34.40
N ASN A 455 -35.76 -3.27 -35.15
CA ASN A 455 -35.89 -2.76 -36.52
C ASN A 455 -36.60 -3.78 -37.43
N SER A 456 -36.27 -5.06 -37.32
CA SER A 456 -36.95 -6.13 -38.10
C SER A 456 -38.42 -6.30 -37.73
N TRP A 457 -38.78 -6.12 -36.45
CA TRP A 457 -40.18 -6.12 -35.99
C TRP A 457 -40.93 -4.90 -36.51
N GLN A 458 -40.36 -3.69 -36.42
CA GLN A 458 -40.96 -2.48 -36.98
C GLN A 458 -41.15 -2.57 -38.50
N GLN A 459 -40.20 -3.16 -39.22
CA GLN A 459 -40.28 -3.40 -40.66
C GLN A 459 -41.32 -4.48 -41.01
N TYR A 460 -41.48 -5.51 -40.17
CA TYR A 460 -42.55 -6.49 -40.29
C TYR A 460 -43.92 -5.85 -40.04
N GLU A 461 -44.05 -4.96 -39.05
CA GLU A 461 -45.30 -4.28 -38.73
C GLU A 461 -45.72 -3.23 -39.77
N SER A 462 -44.78 -2.48 -40.37
CA SER A 462 -45.08 -1.57 -41.48
C SER A 462 -45.46 -2.32 -42.77
N THR A 463 -44.84 -3.48 -43.02
CA THR A 463 -45.26 -4.39 -44.09
C THR A 463 -46.67 -4.93 -43.81
N ARG A 464 -46.97 -5.32 -42.57
CA ARG A 464 -48.26 -5.85 -42.13
C ARG A 464 -49.40 -4.83 -42.16
N SER A 465 -49.14 -3.55 -41.88
CA SER A 465 -50.13 -2.47 -42.02
C SER A 465 -50.41 -2.16 -43.49
N THR A 466 -49.38 -2.16 -44.34
CA THR A 466 -49.51 -1.95 -45.79
C THR A 466 -50.33 -3.06 -46.46
N ILE A 467 -50.13 -4.32 -46.05
CA ILE A 467 -50.90 -5.49 -46.56
C ILE A 467 -52.41 -5.39 -46.24
N LYS A 468 -52.81 -4.70 -45.16
CA LYS A 468 -54.24 -4.56 -44.78
C LYS A 468 -55.05 -3.63 -45.67
N HIS A 469 -54.43 -2.86 -46.57
CA HIS A 469 -55.11 -1.83 -47.38
C HIS A 469 -55.26 -2.15 -48.87
N ARG A 470 -55.06 -3.40 -49.32
CA ARG A 470 -55.45 -3.82 -50.68
C ARG A 470 -56.90 -4.31 -50.74
N PRO A 471 -57.79 -3.69 -51.54
CA PRO A 471 -59.13 -4.24 -51.81
C PRO A 471 -59.05 -5.53 -52.66
N SER A 472 -60.13 -6.29 -52.67
CA SER A 472 -60.18 -7.63 -53.26
C SER A 472 -60.13 -7.64 -54.79
N LEU A 473 -59.20 -8.41 -55.35
CA LEU A 473 -59.28 -8.93 -56.71
C LEU A 473 -59.57 -10.44 -56.65
N LYS A 474 -60.74 -10.85 -57.16
CA LYS A 474 -61.13 -12.25 -57.32
C LYS A 474 -60.91 -12.69 -58.77
N SER A 475 -59.99 -13.62 -59.00
CA SER A 475 -60.06 -14.51 -60.16
C SER A 475 -59.26 -15.80 -59.96
N ASN A 476 -59.96 -16.91 -60.18
CA ASN A 476 -59.57 -18.28 -60.49
C ASN A 476 -58.05 -18.59 -60.63
N MET A 477 -57.57 -19.49 -59.76
CA MET A 477 -57.17 -20.84 -60.21
C MET A 477 -57.25 -21.84 -59.03
N ALA A 478 -57.33 -23.14 -59.34
CA ALA A 478 -57.71 -24.19 -58.40
C ALA A 478 -56.67 -25.31 -58.28
N SER A 479 -56.70 -26.01 -57.14
CA SER A 479 -55.86 -27.17 -56.79
C SER A 479 -54.35 -26.86 -56.60
N THR A 480 -53.59 -27.52 -55.73
CA THR A 480 -53.82 -28.73 -54.93
C THR A 480 -53.39 -28.55 -53.46
N LEU A 481 -53.94 -29.37 -52.55
CA LEU A 481 -53.34 -29.66 -51.24
C LEU A 481 -52.59 -31.00 -51.32
N PRO A 482 -51.52 -31.19 -50.53
CA PRO A 482 -51.62 -32.31 -49.58
C PRO A 482 -51.14 -32.03 -48.14
N ARG A 483 -51.74 -32.82 -47.25
CA ARG A 483 -51.53 -32.94 -45.81
C ARG A 483 -50.08 -33.04 -45.32
N LYS A 484 -49.91 -32.73 -44.03
CA LYS A 484 -48.86 -33.24 -43.14
C LYS A 484 -48.66 -34.76 -43.31
N SER A 485 -47.41 -35.21 -43.26
CA SER A 485 -47.02 -36.52 -42.72
C SER A 485 -45.72 -36.37 -41.90
N SER A 486 -45.34 -37.39 -41.14
CA SER A 486 -44.33 -37.27 -40.08
C SER A 486 -43.34 -38.44 -40.09
N ILE A 487 -42.09 -38.13 -39.71
CA ILE A 487 -41.06 -39.07 -39.20
C ILE A 487 -40.60 -40.15 -40.20
N ARG A 488 -39.32 -40.05 -40.63
CA ARG A 488 -38.28 -41.05 -40.32
C ARG A 488 -36.87 -40.49 -40.52
N ARG A 489 -35.90 -41.03 -39.79
CA ARG A 489 -34.45 -40.87 -40.03
C ARG A 489 -33.94 -42.11 -40.78
N HIS A 490 -32.87 -41.98 -41.56
CA HIS A 490 -31.79 -42.96 -41.83
C HIS A 490 -30.86 -42.32 -42.91
N SER A 491 -29.67 -41.85 -42.56
CA SER A 491 -28.35 -42.52 -42.54
C SER A 491 -27.64 -42.61 -43.91
N HIS A 492 -26.43 -42.00 -43.97
CA HIS A 492 -25.35 -42.11 -44.97
C HIS A 492 -24.96 -43.59 -45.30
N PRO A 493 -24.21 -43.93 -46.41
CA PRO A 493 -22.98 -43.23 -46.84
C PRO A 493 -22.51 -43.28 -48.34
N TYR A 494 -21.38 -42.61 -48.60
CA TYR A 494 -20.50 -42.64 -49.81
C TYR A 494 -21.09 -42.20 -51.17
N ALA A 495 -20.31 -42.01 -52.25
CA ALA A 495 -19.12 -41.16 -52.48
C ALA A 495 -18.75 -41.18 -53.98
N ILE A 496 -18.11 -40.14 -54.54
CA ILE A 496 -17.29 -40.18 -55.79
C ILE A 496 -16.49 -38.86 -56.00
N LYS A 497 -15.40 -38.95 -56.76
CA LYS A 497 -14.47 -37.91 -57.27
C LYS A 497 -13.86 -38.45 -58.59
N PRO A 498 -13.10 -37.70 -59.42
CA PRO A 498 -12.81 -36.26 -59.45
C PRO A 498 -12.95 -35.61 -60.86
N THR A 499 -12.56 -34.34 -61.01
CA THR A 499 -11.79 -33.83 -62.18
C THR A 499 -11.14 -32.48 -61.84
N ALA A 500 -10.21 -32.00 -62.67
CA ALA A 500 -9.46 -30.74 -62.51
C ALA A 500 -9.20 -30.10 -63.89
N PRO A 501 -8.67 -28.86 -63.94
CA PRO A 501 -7.66 -28.51 -64.95
C PRO A 501 -6.37 -27.94 -64.32
N SER A 502 -5.35 -27.74 -65.15
CA SER A 502 -3.95 -27.53 -64.75
C SER A 502 -3.36 -26.18 -65.19
N GLY A 503 -2.29 -25.75 -64.52
CA GLY A 503 -1.42 -24.63 -64.89
C GLY A 503 -0.06 -24.74 -64.16
N SER A 504 1.05 -24.38 -64.82
CA SER A 504 2.43 -24.50 -64.30
C SER A 504 3.05 -23.10 -64.05
N MET A 505 4.15 -22.88 -63.31
CA MET A 505 5.49 -23.48 -63.41
C MET A 505 6.36 -23.33 -62.13
N ARG A 506 7.33 -24.26 -61.94
CA ARG A 506 8.78 -24.13 -61.60
C ARG A 506 9.31 -23.04 -60.63
N ASP A 507 10.37 -23.27 -59.82
CA ASP A 507 11.06 -24.50 -59.34
C ASP A 507 12.08 -24.17 -58.21
N ASN A 508 12.85 -25.18 -57.75
CA ASN A 508 14.00 -25.17 -56.80
C ASN A 508 13.62 -25.07 -55.30
N SER A 509 13.90 -26.01 -54.39
CA SER A 509 15.08 -26.88 -54.07
C SER A 509 16.17 -26.18 -53.22
N ASN A 510 16.77 -26.77 -52.18
CA ASN A 510 16.54 -28.07 -51.53
C ASN A 510 17.14 -28.07 -50.09
N TRP A 511 16.67 -28.94 -49.19
CA TRP A 511 17.29 -29.21 -47.87
C TRP A 511 17.51 -30.72 -47.70
N SER A 512 18.67 -31.17 -47.22
CA SER A 512 18.86 -32.52 -46.66
C SER A 512 20.23 -32.73 -46.01
N TRP A 513 20.30 -33.82 -45.22
CA TRP A 513 21.48 -34.50 -44.64
C TRP A 513 21.96 -34.07 -43.25
N LEU A 514 22.00 -35.07 -42.36
CA LEU A 514 22.38 -35.01 -40.96
C LEU A 514 22.73 -36.45 -40.53
N ASP A 515 23.96 -36.69 -40.08
CA ASP A 515 24.45 -38.04 -39.72
C ASP A 515 24.88 -38.15 -38.24
N ARG A 516 25.03 -39.39 -37.72
CA ARG A 516 25.32 -39.70 -36.30
C ARG A 516 26.65 -40.46 -36.12
N PRO A 517 27.34 -40.34 -34.97
CA PRO A 517 27.29 -41.40 -33.92
C PRO A 517 27.48 -40.89 -32.46
N SER A 518 27.40 -41.69 -31.37
CA SER A 518 26.49 -42.80 -31.02
C SER A 518 26.57 -43.17 -29.50
N LEU A 519 25.55 -43.88 -28.98
CA LEU A 519 25.55 -44.85 -27.87
C LEU A 519 26.21 -44.56 -26.49
N ARG A 520 25.37 -44.54 -25.43
CA ARG A 520 25.27 -45.61 -24.39
C ARG A 520 23.94 -45.55 -23.60
N ARG A 521 23.57 -46.63 -22.89
CA ARG A 521 22.33 -46.84 -22.08
C ARG A 521 22.61 -46.62 -20.57
N SER A 522 21.69 -46.60 -19.60
CA SER A 522 20.25 -46.97 -19.43
C SER A 522 19.60 -46.02 -18.37
N ARG A 523 18.36 -46.11 -17.83
CA ARG A 523 17.25 -47.09 -17.68
C ARG A 523 15.87 -46.40 -17.97
N GLU A 524 14.64 -46.96 -17.97
CA GLU A 524 13.84 -47.92 -17.13
C GLU A 524 13.42 -47.35 -15.74
N ILE A 525 12.14 -47.32 -15.30
CA ILE A 525 10.93 -48.12 -15.64
C ILE A 525 9.60 -47.30 -15.46
N SER A 526 8.52 -47.67 -16.20
CA SER A 526 7.04 -47.42 -16.05
C SER A 526 6.49 -46.04 -15.60
N ALA A 527 5.48 -45.41 -16.24
CA ALA A 527 4.09 -45.82 -16.56
C ALA A 527 3.15 -45.85 -15.33
N SER A 528 1.83 -45.55 -15.38
CA SER A 528 0.85 -45.76 -16.47
C SER A 528 -0.49 -44.97 -16.34
N PHE A 529 -1.02 -44.44 -17.46
CA PHE A 529 -2.46 -44.21 -17.80
C PHE A 529 -3.36 -43.33 -16.87
N GLY A 530 -4.44 -42.69 -17.36
CA GLY A 530 -5.00 -42.65 -18.72
C GLY A 530 -6.09 -41.56 -18.89
N LYS A 531 -6.60 -41.38 -20.12
CA LYS A 531 -7.66 -40.39 -20.48
C LYS A 531 -9.05 -41.02 -20.49
N ALA A 532 -10.09 -40.24 -20.17
CA ALA A 532 -11.48 -40.55 -20.50
C ALA A 532 -12.31 -39.27 -20.73
N ASP A 533 -12.81 -39.08 -21.96
CA ASP A 533 -13.75 -38.00 -22.31
C ASP A 533 -15.21 -38.45 -22.10
N ILE A 534 -15.99 -37.69 -21.31
CA ILE A 534 -17.47 -37.80 -21.28
C ILE A 534 -18.11 -36.41 -21.45
N ARG A 535 -19.27 -36.39 -22.10
CA ARG A 535 -19.85 -35.21 -22.77
C ARG A 535 -20.74 -34.35 -21.87
N ARG A 536 -20.95 -33.12 -22.36
CA ARG A 536 -21.96 -32.12 -21.93
C ARG A 536 -23.29 -32.73 -21.47
N TYR A 537 -23.86 -32.14 -20.42
CA TYR A 537 -25.32 -31.93 -20.32
C TYR A 537 -25.60 -30.47 -19.91
N SER A 538 -26.80 -29.99 -20.20
CA SER A 538 -27.18 -28.58 -20.00
C SER A 538 -28.47 -28.41 -19.19
N SER A 539 -28.55 -27.25 -18.52
CA SER A 539 -29.77 -26.56 -18.08
C SER A 539 -30.76 -27.29 -17.15
N ALA A 540 -30.77 -26.89 -15.88
CA ALA A 540 -32.00 -26.75 -15.08
C ALA A 540 -31.84 -25.59 -14.09
N ARG A 541 -32.89 -24.76 -13.92
CA ARG A 541 -33.03 -23.79 -12.82
C ARG A 541 -33.90 -24.41 -11.72
N ARG A 542 -33.58 -24.18 -10.45
CA ARG A 542 -34.47 -23.56 -9.43
C ARG A 542 -33.79 -23.50 -8.05
N SER A 543 -34.14 -22.47 -7.28
CA SER A 543 -33.73 -22.29 -5.88
C SER A 543 -34.63 -23.11 -4.94
N PHE A 544 -34.11 -23.48 -3.77
CA PHE A 544 -34.91 -23.67 -2.56
C PHE A 544 -34.04 -23.54 -1.29
N ASP A 545 -34.50 -22.77 -0.31
CA ASP A 545 -33.95 -22.77 1.05
C ASP A 545 -34.58 -23.89 1.88
N HIS A 546 -33.80 -24.58 2.73
CA HIS A 546 -34.13 -24.81 4.15
C HIS A 546 -33.13 -25.69 4.91
N GLY A 547 -33.01 -25.44 6.21
CA GLY A 547 -33.01 -26.51 7.22
C GLY A 547 -31.67 -27.01 7.75
N MET A 548 -31.33 -26.63 8.98
CA MET A 548 -30.36 -27.37 9.81
C MET A 548 -30.83 -28.79 10.11
N ARG A 549 -29.90 -29.73 10.33
CA ARG A 549 -30.01 -30.74 11.39
C ARG A 549 -28.63 -31.24 11.85
N LEU A 550 -28.50 -31.44 13.16
CA LEU A 550 -27.32 -32.01 13.84
C LEU A 550 -27.43 -33.54 13.89
N ALA A 551 -26.31 -34.25 13.76
CA ALA A 551 -26.17 -35.65 14.19
C ALA A 551 -24.69 -36.04 14.41
N ALA A 552 -24.41 -36.68 15.56
CA ALA A 552 -23.17 -37.38 15.91
C ALA A 552 -23.43 -38.18 17.22
N PRO A 553 -22.58 -39.15 17.62
CA PRO A 553 -21.59 -39.95 16.88
C PRO A 553 -22.03 -41.45 16.84
N PRO A 554 -21.11 -42.43 16.72
CA PRO A 554 -20.59 -43.05 17.96
C PRO A 554 -19.08 -43.39 17.94
N GLY A 555 -18.52 -43.73 19.12
CA GLY A 555 -17.21 -44.43 19.25
C GLY A 555 -17.35 -45.95 19.13
N SER A 556 -16.35 -46.80 19.41
CA SER A 556 -14.99 -46.59 19.96
C SER A 556 -14.07 -47.77 19.55
N THR A 557 -12.73 -47.65 19.57
CA THR A 557 -11.82 -48.15 20.65
C THR A 557 -10.38 -47.68 20.34
N ARG A 558 -9.63 -47.09 21.29
CA ARG A 558 -8.56 -47.72 22.11
C ARG A 558 -7.55 -48.60 21.36
N ASP A 559 -6.26 -48.20 21.36
CA ASP A 559 -5.34 -48.64 22.43
C ASP A 559 -4.16 -47.64 22.65
N ASN A 560 -3.17 -47.97 23.49
CA ASN A 560 -2.27 -47.03 24.18
C ASN A 560 -0.76 -47.30 24.04
N SER A 561 0.05 -46.23 24.04
CA SER A 561 1.35 -46.15 24.74
C SER A 561 1.78 -44.68 24.87
N LYS A 562 1.71 -44.08 26.06
CA LYS A 562 2.77 -44.02 27.10
C LYS A 562 4.09 -43.36 26.64
N TRP A 563 4.35 -42.14 27.13
CA TRP A 563 5.55 -41.74 27.89
C TRP A 563 5.19 -40.55 28.80
N ASN A 564 5.77 -40.47 30.01
CA ASN A 564 5.30 -39.57 31.08
C ASN A 564 6.43 -39.25 32.07
N TRP A 565 6.79 -37.96 32.25
CA TRP A 565 7.51 -37.34 33.39
C TRP A 565 7.19 -35.82 33.29
N LEU A 566 6.64 -35.06 34.26
CA LEU A 566 6.92 -34.89 35.71
C LEU A 566 8.35 -34.36 35.96
N ASP A 567 8.59 -33.29 36.74
CA ASP A 567 7.85 -32.84 37.95
C ASP A 567 7.62 -31.31 38.09
N GLN A 568 6.72 -30.96 39.03
CA GLN A 568 6.70 -29.70 39.79
C GLN A 568 6.70 -30.00 41.30
N PRO A 569 7.40 -29.22 42.15
CA PRO A 569 7.02 -29.04 43.55
C PRO A 569 5.96 -27.94 43.68
N SER A 570 5.03 -28.09 44.62
CA SER A 570 3.98 -27.10 44.90
C SER A 570 3.95 -26.73 46.37
N LEU A 571 3.41 -25.54 46.69
CA LEU A 571 2.94 -25.21 48.03
C LEU A 571 1.53 -24.61 47.94
N ARG A 572 0.63 -25.17 48.76
CA ARG A 572 -0.74 -24.69 48.98
C ARG A 572 -0.86 -24.19 50.42
N HIS A 573 -1.68 -23.17 50.65
CA HIS A 573 -2.71 -23.05 51.70
C HIS A 573 -3.15 -21.56 51.80
N SER A 574 -4.39 -21.17 52.13
CA SER A 574 -5.69 -21.86 52.09
C SER A 574 -6.84 -20.94 52.53
N ARG A 575 -8.09 -21.23 52.06
CA ARG A 575 -9.37 -20.95 52.76
C ARG A 575 -9.82 -19.48 52.90
N GLU A 576 -11.11 -19.11 53.00
CA GLU A 576 -12.42 -19.74 52.68
C GLU A 576 -13.55 -18.66 52.72
N ARG A 577 -14.80 -19.04 52.38
CA ARG A 577 -16.08 -18.29 52.56
C ARG A 577 -16.42 -17.16 51.56
N SER A 578 -17.69 -16.82 51.26
CA SER A 578 -18.95 -17.59 51.05
C SER A 578 -20.12 -16.69 50.59
N ALA A 579 -21.21 -17.30 50.09
CA ALA A 579 -22.62 -16.83 50.12
C ALA A 579 -23.17 -15.78 49.10
N SER A 580 -23.58 -16.26 47.91
CA SER A 580 -24.98 -16.39 47.41
C SER A 580 -26.03 -15.23 47.32
N PHE A 581 -26.97 -15.42 46.36
CA PHE A 581 -28.23 -14.71 46.03
C PHE A 581 -28.13 -13.46 45.11
N GLY A 582 -29.06 -13.17 44.20
CA GLY A 582 -30.40 -13.78 43.92
C GLY A 582 -30.77 -13.89 42.42
N LYS A 583 -32.04 -14.21 42.11
CA LYS A 583 -32.54 -14.58 40.75
C LYS A 583 -33.74 -13.72 40.28
N ALA A 584 -34.00 -13.82 38.97
CA ALA A 584 -35.27 -13.54 38.25
C ALA A 584 -35.60 -12.07 37.92
N GLY A 585 -36.43 -11.77 36.90
CA GLY A 585 -37.28 -12.68 36.12
C GLY A 585 -37.60 -12.25 34.67
N ILE A 586 -38.42 -13.08 34.00
CA ILE A 586 -38.84 -12.97 32.59
C ILE A 586 -40.32 -12.59 32.52
N LEU A 587 -40.74 -11.82 31.51
CA LEU A 587 -42.12 -11.93 30.98
C LEU A 587 -42.21 -11.55 29.48
N ARG A 588 -43.25 -12.08 28.81
CA ARG A 588 -43.69 -11.74 27.43
C ARG A 588 -44.84 -10.70 27.52
N SER A 589 -45.56 -10.22 26.49
CA SER A 589 -45.93 -10.81 25.19
C SER A 589 -46.65 -9.80 24.25
N SER A 590 -46.81 -10.15 22.96
CA SER A 590 -48.03 -9.97 22.09
C SER A 590 -48.70 -8.58 21.89
N SER A 591 -49.34 -8.21 20.76
CA SER A 591 -49.53 -8.80 19.41
C SER A 591 -50.40 -7.89 18.49
N GLY A 592 -50.32 -8.02 17.16
CA GLY A 592 -51.24 -7.42 16.16
C GLY A 592 -50.48 -6.86 14.94
N ARG A 593 -50.74 -7.16 13.66
CA ARG A 593 -51.98 -7.13 12.81
C ARG A 593 -52.52 -5.69 12.65
N ARG A 594 -52.84 -5.17 11.45
CA ARG A 594 -53.04 -5.81 10.11
C ARG A 594 -52.83 -4.82 8.93
N SER A 595 -52.57 -5.38 7.75
CA SER A 595 -52.70 -4.87 6.35
C SER A 595 -53.65 -3.70 6.04
N PHE A 596 -53.31 -2.84 5.05
CA PHE A 596 -53.89 -2.90 3.68
C PHE A 596 -53.13 -2.05 2.62
N ASP A 597 -53.44 -2.29 1.33
CA ASP A 597 -52.72 -1.88 0.10
C ASP A 597 -53.10 -0.48 -0.49
N GLN A 598 -52.42 -0.14 -1.62
CA GLN A 598 -52.74 0.87 -2.66
C GLN A 598 -52.49 2.36 -2.31
N GLY A 599 -52.11 3.24 -3.24
CA GLY A 599 -51.66 3.02 -4.64
C GLY A 599 -51.54 4.29 -5.49
N ILE A 600 -50.79 4.20 -6.61
CA ILE A 600 -50.88 5.02 -7.85
C ILE A 600 -50.52 6.54 -7.81
N ALA A 601 -49.28 6.82 -8.22
CA ALA A 601 -48.82 7.77 -9.26
C ALA A 601 -49.29 9.27 -9.37
N SER A 602 -48.31 10.11 -9.78
CA SER A 602 -48.43 11.36 -10.59
C SER A 602 -49.07 12.61 -9.93
N SER A 603 -48.86 13.85 -10.40
CA SER A 603 -47.66 14.49 -11.00
C SER A 603 -47.80 16.03 -11.09
N ALA A 604 -46.68 16.74 -10.91
CA ALA A 604 -46.38 18.10 -11.42
C ALA A 604 -47.01 19.39 -10.77
N ARG A 605 -46.11 20.39 -10.59
CA ARG A 605 -46.28 21.87 -10.49
C ARG A 605 -46.92 22.53 -9.25
N ARG A 606 -46.13 23.46 -8.66
CA ARG A 606 -46.38 24.90 -8.33
C ARG A 606 -47.78 25.31 -7.80
N GLU A 607 -47.94 26.18 -6.79
CA GLU A 607 -46.99 27.12 -6.15
C GLU A 607 -47.53 27.64 -4.79
N SER A 608 -46.67 27.77 -3.74
CA SER A 608 -46.90 28.50 -2.46
C SER A 608 -48.13 28.11 -1.58
N ILE A 609 -48.22 28.26 -0.25
CA ILE A 609 -47.71 29.22 0.76
C ILE A 609 -47.55 28.49 2.14
N HIS A 610 -46.62 28.93 3.01
CA HIS A 610 -46.42 28.51 4.44
C HIS A 610 -46.13 27.01 4.71
N ASP A 611 -45.54 26.57 5.84
CA ASP A 611 -44.46 27.13 6.67
C ASP A 611 -43.82 25.98 7.49
N SER A 612 -42.75 26.26 8.25
CA SER A 612 -42.28 25.53 9.44
C SER A 612 -41.87 24.05 9.29
N SER A 613 -40.57 23.78 9.10
CA SER A 613 -39.87 22.65 9.76
C SER A 613 -38.34 22.56 9.53
N ARG A 614 -37.60 23.69 9.57
CA ARG A 614 -36.16 23.66 9.87
C ARG A 614 -35.92 23.97 11.36
N LYS A 615 -35.95 22.95 12.23
CA LYS A 615 -35.46 23.09 13.61
C LYS A 615 -33.94 22.91 13.67
N ILE A 616 -33.24 24.02 13.51
CA ILE A 616 -31.85 24.17 13.95
C ILE A 616 -31.85 24.08 15.49
N LEU A 617 -31.04 23.18 16.06
CA LEU A 617 -30.78 23.16 17.50
C LEU A 617 -29.65 24.13 17.84
N SER A 618 -30.01 25.41 17.95
CA SER A 618 -29.19 26.42 18.63
C SER A 618 -29.58 26.45 20.11
N ASN A 619 -28.63 26.21 21.02
CA ASN A 619 -28.86 26.38 22.46
C ASN A 619 -28.98 27.88 22.79
N PRO A 620 -30.05 28.33 23.48
CA PRO A 620 -30.15 29.69 23.96
C PRO A 620 -29.22 29.87 25.19
N ALA A 621 -28.42 30.94 25.19
CA ALA A 621 -27.64 31.30 26.36
C ALA A 621 -28.54 31.93 27.43
N THR A 622 -28.48 31.42 28.67
CA THR A 622 -29.27 31.91 29.79
C THR A 622 -28.45 32.85 30.68
N TRP A 623 -29.07 33.97 31.05
CA TRP A 623 -28.57 34.84 32.11
C TRP A 623 -29.00 34.28 33.47
N TRP A 624 -28.10 34.31 34.45
CA TRP A 624 -28.43 34.01 35.84
C TRP A 624 -28.05 35.18 36.74
N THR A 625 -28.74 35.32 37.87
CA THR A 625 -28.55 36.40 38.85
C THR A 625 -28.20 35.77 40.19
N ASP A 626 -27.10 36.20 40.81
CA ASP A 626 -26.70 35.74 42.13
C ASP A 626 -27.70 36.25 43.20
N PRO A 627 -28.39 35.35 43.93
CA PRO A 627 -29.39 35.75 44.94
C PRO A 627 -28.78 36.37 46.20
N THR A 628 -27.45 36.33 46.38
CA THR A 628 -26.74 36.94 47.51
C THR A 628 -26.12 38.30 47.20
N THR A 629 -25.76 38.57 45.94
CA THR A 629 -25.12 39.85 45.53
C THR A 629 -25.88 40.65 44.47
N GLY A 630 -26.97 40.10 43.90
CA GLY A 630 -27.81 40.75 42.89
C GLY A 630 -27.18 40.92 41.50
N ARG A 631 -25.94 40.47 41.30
CA ARG A 631 -25.22 40.63 40.02
C ARG A 631 -25.63 39.57 39.00
N LYS A 632 -25.72 39.99 37.73
CA LYS A 632 -26.04 39.12 36.59
C LYS A 632 -24.79 38.65 35.88
N PHE A 633 -24.75 37.37 35.51
CA PHE A 633 -23.65 36.73 34.81
C PHE A 633 -24.13 35.99 33.55
N TYR A 634 -23.23 35.87 32.58
CA TYR A 634 -23.40 35.16 31.32
C TYR A 634 -22.40 34.00 31.27
N SER A 635 -22.83 32.81 30.82
CA SER A 635 -22.03 31.59 30.90
C SER A 635 -22.07 30.76 29.62
N GLN A 636 -20.90 30.52 29.05
CA GLN A 636 -20.58 29.32 28.28
C GLN A 636 -19.35 28.70 28.94
N ARG A 637 -19.35 27.38 29.19
CA ARG A 637 -18.20 26.66 29.79
C ARG A 637 -17.95 25.32 29.10
N PRO A 638 -16.68 24.96 28.82
CA PRO A 638 -16.27 23.57 28.63
C PRO A 638 -16.20 22.85 29.98
N VAL A 639 -15.95 21.54 29.96
CA VAL A 639 -15.80 20.70 31.17
C VAL A 639 -14.39 20.08 31.20
N GLU A 640 -13.62 20.45 32.21
CA GLU A 640 -12.41 19.73 32.64
C GLU A 640 -12.79 18.80 33.82
N TRP A 641 -12.11 17.65 33.94
CA TRP A 641 -12.27 16.74 35.08
C TRP A 641 -10.98 16.69 35.91
N GLY A 642 -11.05 17.23 37.12
CA GLY A 642 -9.96 17.21 38.09
C GLY A 642 -9.99 15.99 39.02
N SER A 643 -8.84 15.74 39.65
CA SER A 643 -8.59 14.66 40.62
C SER A 643 -9.49 14.66 41.86
N MET A 644 -9.85 13.48 42.37
CA MET A 644 -10.46 13.31 43.70
C MET A 644 -9.43 13.44 44.84
N PRO A 645 -9.83 13.91 46.05
CA PRO A 645 -8.97 14.00 47.22
C PRO A 645 -9.00 12.76 48.13
N ASN A 646 -7.92 12.55 48.89
CA ASN A 646 -7.82 11.50 49.92
C ASN A 646 -8.40 11.95 51.27
N ILE A 647 -9.43 11.24 51.75
CA ILE A 647 -9.89 11.15 53.15
C ILE A 647 -10.30 9.68 53.33
N ASN A 648 -9.81 8.91 54.31
CA ASN A 648 -10.20 9.04 55.71
C ASN A 648 -9.28 8.31 56.72
N GLN A 649 -9.50 8.62 58.00
CA GLN A 649 -9.23 7.83 59.21
C GLN A 649 -7.78 7.56 59.68
N SER A 650 -7.46 8.20 60.81
CA SER A 650 -7.49 7.49 62.11
C SER A 650 -8.91 7.12 62.51
#